data_AF-A0A067BIZ7-F1
#
_entry.id   AF-A0A067BIZ7-F1
#
_cell.length_a   1.000
_cell.length_b   1.000
_cell.length_c   1.000
_cell.angle_alpha   90.00
_cell.angle_beta   90.00
_cell.angle_gamma   90.00
#
_symmetry.space_group_name_H-M   'P 1'
#
loop_
_entity.id
_entity.type
_entity.pdbx_description
1 polymer ?
#
loop_
_entity_poly.entity_id
_entity_poly.type
_entity_poly.pdbx_seq_one_letter_code
_entity_poly.pdbx_strand_id
1 'polypeptide(L)'
;MSRVQPAGPWQYDLDAASRLWSQRKVAIAGLVYLWSAMAIGAYYLVLLSRSFANDLWWPSFNTTGYQLFLVDAINHALEQRLSGVVDLTQLVMPKSYGATQLPVPHPTRARALLLTELTSIEYAILNIRNMSADQSMMLPTLFCYVDFGQRWELAHTVARQTRCKERYHFNGAIYLDSLVRHSTNYIMEAQCIYATTPGFEGFVGLSDDRGRFVQQTGLVRDAIGPFLSVDLFQRVLYQAVQANATAAREYEQLPALSARPLPATWDADEYLYYGGNPMCLSGIGRTYVQSAFTFGDACSQPSSATMVAQPSALLFALSLSGPSVSPTDICISVVSASDDCIRQVTKAIDLTTSLSLTNETLSSALTAEISDMQVSLMQFASDQNGSEWTLLTAPILHDGHPLGWVYAYEWATGVREVVSFEGDNDTLVLISDAYQSIGTQDPNTAPLSQASTIVFYMLLYSSVVLVVIAVACTVLAVRSRLAFAGQNLFVFHRVAASTWLGRPLMFLRGACALLLLSTAPVTLTQTNGISALASSGRPFYATIVLAGEANWIMYVMYECQLVFHPDGSMGAAAVVWCIYSLLDVLAPVTIAATLERNCYSTEYFYTLMCTNGSISIGSSQRLYVLLGIQGASLLIAICWRHHRTRVDCRRPITVLFSGVANALLHHELDDIGYVLTG
;
A
#
# COMPACT_ATOMS: atom_id res chain seq x y z
N MET A 1 -9.61 -88.93 -29.11
CA MET A 1 -10.21 -88.13 -30.21
C MET A 1 -11.31 -87.26 -29.63
N SER A 2 -10.98 -86.05 -29.20
CA SER A 2 -11.94 -85.01 -28.80
C SER A 2 -12.35 -84.23 -30.05
N ARG A 3 -13.65 -84.26 -30.38
CA ARG A 3 -14.24 -83.51 -31.51
C ARG A 3 -14.04 -82.02 -31.29
N VAL A 4 -13.19 -81.41 -32.11
CA VAL A 4 -13.21 -79.96 -32.35
C VAL A 4 -14.40 -79.69 -33.27
N GLN A 5 -15.42 -78.99 -32.77
CA GLN A 5 -16.47 -78.44 -33.63
C GLN A 5 -15.94 -77.18 -34.32
N PRO A 6 -16.07 -77.03 -35.65
CA PRO A 6 -15.77 -75.78 -36.32
C PRO A 6 -16.84 -74.74 -35.97
N ALA A 7 -16.42 -73.57 -35.47
CA ALA A 7 -17.31 -72.42 -35.31
C ALA A 7 -17.87 -72.00 -36.68
N GLY A 8 -19.19 -71.79 -36.76
CA GLY A 8 -19.86 -71.37 -37.99
C GLY A 8 -19.50 -69.92 -38.38
N PRO A 9 -19.56 -69.54 -39.67
CA PRO A 9 -19.19 -68.20 -40.17
C PRO A 9 -19.93 -67.05 -39.46
N TRP A 10 -21.21 -67.25 -39.14
CA TRP A 10 -22.09 -66.26 -38.52
C TRP A 10 -21.71 -65.89 -37.07
N GLN A 11 -20.98 -66.76 -36.37
CA GLN A 11 -20.55 -66.52 -34.98
C GLN A 11 -19.30 -65.64 -34.92
N TYR A 12 -18.45 -65.73 -35.95
CA TYR A 12 -17.32 -64.80 -36.15
C TYR A 12 -17.78 -63.38 -36.45
N ASP A 13 -18.84 -63.19 -37.25
CA ASP A 13 -19.34 -61.87 -37.63
C ASP A 13 -20.02 -61.11 -36.46
N LEU A 14 -20.72 -61.82 -35.57
CA LEU A 14 -21.35 -61.23 -34.37
C LEU A 14 -20.31 -60.82 -33.31
N ASP A 15 -19.27 -61.62 -33.13
CA ASP A 15 -18.15 -61.30 -32.24
C ASP A 15 -17.29 -60.15 -32.80
N ALA A 16 -17.16 -60.03 -34.13
CA ALA A 16 -16.49 -58.89 -34.76
C ALA A 16 -17.31 -57.60 -34.64
N ALA A 17 -18.63 -57.64 -34.86
CA ALA A 17 -19.51 -56.49 -34.75
C ALA A 17 -19.60 -55.95 -33.31
N SER A 18 -19.65 -56.83 -32.30
CA SER A 18 -19.66 -56.44 -30.89
C SER A 18 -18.34 -55.81 -30.43
N ARG A 19 -17.19 -56.35 -30.90
CA ARG A 19 -15.86 -55.75 -30.67
C ARG A 19 -15.74 -54.37 -31.32
N LEU A 20 -16.20 -54.21 -32.56
CA LEU A 20 -16.22 -52.92 -33.27
C LEU A 20 -17.11 -51.89 -32.56
N TRP A 21 -18.27 -52.30 -32.05
CA TRP A 21 -19.14 -51.43 -31.25
C TRP A 21 -18.49 -50.99 -29.93
N SER A 22 -17.78 -51.90 -29.27
CA SER A 22 -17.02 -51.60 -28.04
C SER A 22 -15.86 -50.63 -28.32
N GLN A 23 -15.10 -50.86 -29.39
CA GLN A 23 -14.01 -49.98 -29.83
C GLN A 23 -14.51 -48.57 -30.17
N ARG A 24 -15.63 -48.45 -30.88
CA ARG A 24 -16.24 -47.14 -31.20
C ARG A 24 -16.65 -46.37 -29.94
N LYS A 25 -17.22 -47.04 -28.93
CA LYS A 25 -17.57 -46.41 -27.65
C LYS A 25 -16.33 -45.87 -26.93
N VAL A 26 -15.25 -46.64 -26.91
CA VAL A 26 -13.97 -46.22 -26.31
C VAL A 26 -13.33 -45.06 -27.09
N ALA A 27 -13.39 -45.09 -28.42
CA ALA A 27 -12.93 -44.00 -29.28
C ALA A 27 -13.69 -42.70 -29.05
N ILE A 28 -15.03 -42.75 -28.95
CA ILE A 28 -15.87 -41.59 -28.63
C ILE A 28 -15.52 -41.04 -27.24
N ALA A 29 -15.41 -41.92 -26.23
CA ALA A 29 -15.01 -41.51 -24.89
C ALA A 29 -13.62 -40.86 -24.85
N GLY A 30 -12.67 -41.37 -25.63
CA GLY A 30 -11.33 -40.79 -25.80
C GLY A 30 -11.35 -39.41 -26.46
N LEU A 31 -12.20 -39.22 -27.49
CA LEU A 31 -12.39 -37.90 -28.13
C LEU A 31 -13.06 -36.89 -27.20
N VAL A 32 -14.04 -37.31 -26.41
CA VAL A 32 -14.68 -36.46 -25.39
C VAL A 32 -13.65 -36.06 -24.34
N TYR A 33 -12.84 -37.00 -23.85
CA TYR A 33 -11.75 -36.71 -22.92
C TYR A 33 -10.75 -35.70 -23.50
N LEU A 34 -10.30 -35.93 -24.74
CA LEU A 34 -9.36 -35.06 -25.44
C LEU A 34 -9.85 -33.61 -25.48
N TRP A 35 -11.06 -33.38 -26.00
CA TRP A 35 -11.60 -32.03 -26.15
C TRP A 35 -12.01 -31.39 -24.81
N SER A 36 -12.47 -32.17 -23.84
CA SER A 36 -12.72 -31.67 -22.48
C SER A 36 -11.42 -31.16 -21.84
N ALA A 37 -10.33 -31.90 -22.02
CA ALA A 37 -9.04 -31.50 -21.48
C ALA A 37 -8.42 -30.31 -22.24
N MET A 38 -8.63 -30.19 -23.56
CA MET A 38 -8.29 -28.95 -24.31
C MET A 38 -9.09 -27.74 -23.80
N ALA A 39 -10.38 -27.90 -23.51
CA ALA A 39 -11.21 -26.84 -22.94
C ALA A 39 -10.74 -26.42 -21.54
N ILE A 40 -10.36 -27.38 -20.70
CA ILE A 40 -9.76 -27.12 -19.38
C ILE A 40 -8.43 -26.35 -19.54
N GLY A 41 -7.57 -26.77 -20.47
CA GLY A 41 -6.29 -26.08 -20.73
C GLY A 41 -6.47 -24.67 -21.29
N ALA A 42 -7.52 -24.42 -22.08
CA ALA A 42 -7.88 -23.07 -22.53
C ALA A 42 -8.40 -22.22 -21.35
N TYR A 43 -9.21 -22.80 -20.46
CA TYR A 43 -9.69 -22.12 -19.27
C TYR A 43 -8.54 -21.77 -18.30
N TYR A 44 -7.54 -22.63 -18.16
CA TYR A 44 -6.32 -22.32 -17.43
C TYR A 44 -5.60 -21.07 -17.94
N LEU A 45 -5.52 -20.89 -19.28
CA LEU A 45 -4.96 -19.66 -19.85
C LEU A 45 -5.78 -18.41 -19.50
N VAL A 46 -7.09 -18.53 -19.33
CA VAL A 46 -7.95 -17.41 -18.86
C VAL A 46 -7.67 -17.06 -17.39
N LEU A 47 -7.40 -18.06 -16.55
CA LEU A 47 -6.99 -17.82 -15.16
C LEU A 47 -5.60 -17.17 -15.07
N LEU A 48 -4.66 -17.64 -15.90
CA LEU A 48 -3.32 -17.09 -16.01
C LEU A 48 -3.31 -15.66 -16.51
N SER A 49 -4.07 -15.34 -17.57
CA SER A 49 -4.03 -14.01 -18.19
C SER A 49 -4.40 -12.90 -17.21
N ARG A 50 -5.32 -13.19 -16.27
CA ARG A 50 -5.68 -12.25 -15.19
C ARG A 50 -4.54 -12.03 -14.20
N SER A 51 -3.83 -13.10 -13.85
CA SER A 51 -2.74 -13.06 -12.87
C SER A 51 -1.46 -12.47 -13.48
N PHE A 52 -1.16 -12.81 -14.74
CA PHE A 52 0.06 -12.39 -15.45
C PHE A 52 -0.07 -11.02 -16.13
N ALA A 53 -1.19 -10.32 -15.92
CA ALA A 53 -1.36 -8.93 -16.33
C ALA A 53 -0.32 -8.00 -15.68
N ASN A 54 0.32 -8.45 -14.60
CA ASN A 54 1.40 -7.76 -13.91
C ASN A 54 2.38 -8.76 -13.29
N ASP A 55 3.59 -8.29 -12.98
CA ASP A 55 4.62 -9.11 -12.35
C ASP A 55 4.41 -9.41 -10.86
N LEU A 56 3.40 -8.80 -10.22
CA LEU A 56 3.00 -9.14 -8.84
C LEU A 56 2.17 -10.43 -8.77
N TRP A 57 1.70 -10.93 -9.93
CA TRP A 57 0.82 -12.08 -10.04
C TRP A 57 -0.49 -11.90 -9.28
N TRP A 58 -0.87 -10.64 -9.08
CA TRP A 58 -2.08 -10.23 -8.38
C TRP A 58 -3.18 -9.96 -9.43
N PRO A 59 -4.23 -10.81 -9.49
CA PRO A 59 -5.29 -10.65 -10.48
C PRO A 59 -5.95 -9.28 -10.40
N SER A 60 -6.12 -8.62 -11.55
CA SER A 60 -6.79 -7.31 -11.67
C SER A 60 -6.15 -6.16 -10.87
N PHE A 61 -4.94 -6.36 -10.33
CA PHE A 61 -4.21 -5.29 -9.66
C PHE A 61 -3.92 -4.17 -10.64
N ASN A 62 -4.35 -2.96 -10.27
CA ASN A 62 -4.09 -1.75 -11.01
C ASN A 62 -3.50 -0.70 -10.06
N THR A 63 -2.78 0.23 -10.67
CA THR A 63 -2.19 1.37 -9.98
C THR A 63 -3.23 2.34 -9.44
N THR A 64 -4.30 2.58 -10.19
CA THR A 64 -5.29 3.61 -9.88
C THR A 64 -6.25 3.21 -8.76
N GLY A 65 -6.42 1.91 -8.51
CA GLY A 65 -7.35 1.38 -7.51
C GLY A 65 -6.65 0.61 -6.39
N TYR A 66 -6.04 -0.53 -6.71
CA TYR A 66 -5.43 -1.41 -5.70
C TYR A 66 -4.25 -0.77 -4.99
N GLN A 67 -3.31 -0.21 -5.75
CA GLN A 67 -2.13 0.44 -5.15
C GLN A 67 -2.55 1.64 -4.30
N LEU A 68 -3.50 2.44 -4.78
CA LEU A 68 -4.02 3.58 -4.04
C LEU A 68 -4.71 3.17 -2.73
N PHE A 69 -5.53 2.12 -2.77
CA PHE A 69 -6.15 1.54 -1.58
C PHE A 69 -5.09 1.09 -0.57
N LEU A 70 -4.05 0.39 -1.02
CA LEU A 70 -2.98 -0.10 -0.15
C LEU A 70 -2.21 1.05 0.50
N VAL A 71 -1.92 2.13 -0.25
CA VAL A 71 -1.25 3.32 0.29
C VAL A 71 -2.09 3.93 1.41
N ASP A 72 -3.37 4.20 1.15
CA ASP A 72 -4.26 4.81 2.14
C ASP A 72 -4.46 3.89 3.36
N ALA A 73 -4.67 2.58 3.15
CA ALA A 73 -4.87 1.61 4.23
C ALA A 73 -3.63 1.43 5.11
N ILE A 74 -2.44 1.38 4.51
CA ILE A 74 -1.17 1.31 5.26
C ILE A 74 -0.93 2.61 6.02
N ASN A 75 -1.12 3.78 5.38
CA ASN A 75 -0.98 5.07 6.06
C ASN A 75 -1.91 5.13 7.27
N HIS A 76 -3.17 4.71 7.12
CA HIS A 76 -4.12 4.64 8.22
C HIS A 76 -3.66 3.69 9.33
N ALA A 77 -3.21 2.47 8.99
CA ALA A 77 -2.68 1.53 9.99
C ALA A 77 -1.44 2.10 10.71
N LEU A 78 -0.63 2.90 10.02
CA LEU A 78 0.53 3.56 10.61
C LEU A 78 0.14 4.65 11.61
N GLU A 79 -0.97 5.36 11.40
CA GLU A 79 -1.52 6.31 12.39
C GLU A 79 -1.85 5.59 13.71
N GLN A 80 -2.45 4.40 13.62
CA GLN A 80 -2.86 3.61 14.78
C GLN A 80 -1.70 2.99 15.57
N ARG A 81 -0.45 3.34 15.24
CA ARG A 81 0.76 2.73 15.83
C ARG A 81 0.84 1.20 15.69
N LEU A 82 0.11 0.61 14.74
CA LEU A 82 0.22 -0.81 14.42
C LEU A 82 1.62 -1.15 13.91
N SER A 83 2.13 -2.31 14.34
CA SER A 83 3.42 -2.86 13.95
C SER A 83 3.35 -4.39 13.91
N GLY A 84 4.20 -5.02 13.09
CA GLY A 84 4.21 -6.47 12.93
C GLY A 84 3.18 -6.97 11.92
N VAL A 85 2.70 -8.20 12.11
CA VAL A 85 1.81 -8.87 11.15
C VAL A 85 0.40 -8.29 11.23
N VAL A 86 -0.10 -7.80 10.10
CA VAL A 86 -1.45 -7.23 9.96
C VAL A 86 -2.21 -7.96 8.85
N ASP A 87 -3.47 -8.27 9.13
CA ASP A 87 -4.40 -8.79 8.14
C ASP A 87 -4.99 -7.64 7.32
N LEU A 88 -4.54 -7.50 6.07
CA LEU A 88 -5.01 -6.45 5.18
C LEU A 88 -6.50 -6.53 4.85
N THR A 89 -7.14 -7.69 5.03
CA THR A 89 -8.59 -7.84 4.78
C THR A 89 -9.45 -7.17 5.86
N GLN A 90 -8.85 -6.86 7.02
CA GLN A 90 -9.51 -6.12 8.11
C GLN A 90 -9.35 -4.60 7.97
N LEU A 91 -8.47 -4.14 7.07
CA LEU A 91 -8.32 -2.72 6.79
C LEU A 91 -9.42 -2.27 5.83
N VAL A 92 -10.11 -1.20 6.23
CA VAL A 92 -11.33 -0.74 5.58
C VAL A 92 -11.20 0.76 5.34
N MET A 93 -11.42 1.19 4.10
CA MET A 93 -11.31 2.59 3.71
C MET A 93 -12.68 3.14 3.28
N PRO A 94 -13.18 4.24 3.90
CA PRO A 94 -14.44 4.89 3.51
C PRO A 94 -14.24 5.76 2.25
N LYS A 95 -13.73 5.15 1.19
CA LYS A 95 -13.35 5.79 -0.08
C LYS A 95 -13.56 4.83 -1.24
N SER A 96 -13.97 5.38 -2.39
CA SER A 96 -14.11 4.66 -3.66
C SER A 96 -12.80 4.67 -4.44
N TYR A 97 -12.29 3.49 -4.79
CA TYR A 97 -11.07 3.33 -5.59
C TYR A 97 -11.36 2.91 -7.05
N GLY A 98 -12.61 3.09 -7.50
CA GLY A 98 -13.04 2.80 -8.88
C GLY A 98 -12.77 3.92 -9.89
N ALA A 99 -12.35 5.10 -9.44
CA ALA A 99 -12.04 6.27 -10.26
C ALA A 99 -10.63 6.78 -9.96
N THR A 100 -10.04 7.57 -10.87
CA THR A 100 -8.73 8.20 -10.65
C THR A 100 -8.82 9.15 -9.46
N GLN A 101 -8.31 8.70 -8.32
CA GLN A 101 -8.23 9.49 -7.09
C GLN A 101 -6.77 9.65 -6.68
N LEU A 102 -6.49 10.68 -5.89
CA LEU A 102 -5.18 10.92 -5.31
C LEU A 102 -5.05 10.19 -3.97
N PRO A 103 -3.83 9.81 -3.56
CA PRO A 103 -3.62 9.25 -2.23
C PRO A 103 -4.00 10.30 -1.18
N VAL A 104 -4.32 9.86 0.03
CA VAL A 104 -4.49 10.75 1.19
C VAL A 104 -3.17 10.74 1.97
N PRO A 105 -2.19 11.61 1.66
CA PRO A 105 -0.99 11.71 2.45
C PRO A 105 -1.29 12.41 3.78
N HIS A 106 -0.48 12.11 4.80
CA HIS A 106 -0.40 12.93 6.01
C HIS A 106 0.64 14.03 5.78
N PRO A 107 0.22 15.27 5.51
CA PRO A 107 1.12 16.33 5.05
C PRO A 107 2.16 16.74 6.12
N THR A 108 1.88 16.51 7.39
CA THR A 108 2.80 16.85 8.50
C THR A 108 3.64 15.66 8.97
N ARG A 109 3.34 14.43 8.53
CA ARG A 109 3.96 13.19 9.08
C ARG A 109 5.47 13.15 8.89
N ALA A 110 5.97 13.62 7.74
CA ALA A 110 7.40 13.72 7.49
C ALA A 110 8.11 14.60 8.52
N ARG A 111 7.55 15.78 8.83
CA ARG A 111 8.10 16.68 9.85
C ARG A 111 7.95 16.09 11.26
N ALA A 112 6.80 15.49 11.57
CA ALA A 112 6.59 14.79 12.83
C ALA A 112 7.64 13.69 13.05
N LEU A 113 7.92 12.86 12.05
CA LEU A 113 8.97 11.84 12.11
C LEU A 113 10.34 12.47 12.42
N LEU A 114 10.74 13.48 11.66
CA LEU A 114 12.06 14.10 11.78
C LEU A 114 12.26 14.83 13.12
N LEU A 115 11.25 15.56 13.58
CA LEU A 115 11.36 16.44 14.76
C LEU A 115 11.04 15.72 16.07
N THR A 116 10.40 14.54 16.04
CA THR A 116 9.90 13.89 17.26
C THR A 116 10.34 12.43 17.41
N GLU A 117 10.51 11.68 16.31
CA GLU A 117 10.87 10.26 16.37
C GLU A 117 12.34 10.01 16.01
N LEU A 118 12.90 10.75 15.04
CA LEU A 118 14.26 10.58 14.53
C LEU A 118 15.27 11.50 15.22
N THR A 119 15.19 11.59 16.54
CA THR A 119 15.93 12.59 17.36
C THR A 119 17.12 12.02 18.13
N SER A 120 17.45 10.73 17.97
CA SER A 120 18.60 10.11 18.65
C SER A 120 19.94 10.73 18.23
N ILE A 121 20.89 10.79 19.17
CA ILE A 121 22.22 11.35 18.92
C ILE A 121 22.97 10.52 17.87
N GLU A 122 22.83 9.20 17.90
CA GLU A 122 23.44 8.27 16.93
C GLU A 122 22.95 8.56 15.51
N TYR A 123 21.63 8.75 15.36
CA TYR A 123 21.03 9.13 14.09
C TYR A 123 21.55 10.49 13.62
N ALA A 124 21.59 11.50 14.50
CA ALA A 124 22.09 12.83 14.14
C ALA A 124 23.55 12.80 13.69
N ILE A 125 24.44 12.11 14.42
CA ILE A 125 25.87 11.99 14.09
C ILE A 125 26.07 11.33 12.72
N LEU A 126 25.38 10.23 12.45
CA LEU A 126 25.51 9.51 11.19
C LEU A 126 25.08 10.39 10.00
N ASN A 127 23.97 11.10 10.12
CA ASN A 127 23.48 11.94 9.04
C ASN A 127 24.32 13.20 8.84
N ILE A 128 24.79 13.85 9.92
CA ILE A 128 25.69 15.02 9.83
C ILE A 128 27.01 14.65 9.14
N ARG A 129 27.57 13.47 9.43
CA ARG A 129 28.81 12.98 8.78
C ARG A 129 28.64 12.69 7.29
N ASN A 130 27.44 12.31 6.87
CA ASN A 130 27.14 11.98 5.48
C ASN A 130 26.65 13.19 4.66
N MET A 131 26.39 14.32 5.33
CA MET A 131 25.92 15.56 4.72
C MET A 131 27.02 16.25 3.92
N SER A 132 26.66 16.89 2.81
CA SER A 132 27.59 17.70 2.03
C SER A 132 27.93 19.04 2.73
N ALA A 133 29.07 19.63 2.38
CA ALA A 133 29.53 20.87 3.01
C ALA A 133 28.54 22.04 2.79
N ASP A 134 27.97 22.15 1.58
CA ASP A 134 26.96 23.15 1.23
C ASP A 134 25.68 22.99 2.07
N GLN A 135 25.21 21.75 2.28
CA GLN A 135 24.04 21.49 3.11
C GLN A 135 24.29 21.82 4.59
N SER A 136 25.51 21.58 5.08
CA SER A 136 25.87 21.89 6.48
C SER A 136 25.82 23.39 6.79
N MET A 137 26.07 24.23 5.79
CA MET A 137 25.99 25.69 5.90
C MET A 137 24.55 26.21 5.87
N MET A 138 23.61 25.42 5.35
CA MET A 138 22.20 25.77 5.19
C MET A 138 21.31 25.17 6.28
N LEU A 139 21.89 24.58 7.32
CA LEU A 139 21.13 24.03 8.44
C LEU A 139 20.37 25.15 9.16
N PRO A 140 19.06 25.00 9.41
CA PRO A 140 18.25 25.98 10.12
C PRO A 140 18.50 25.89 11.63
N THR A 141 19.76 26.00 12.05
CA THR A 141 20.16 25.98 13.46
C THR A 141 20.77 27.32 13.84
N LEU A 142 20.39 27.80 15.03
CA LEU A 142 20.91 29.02 15.61
C LEU A 142 22.01 28.64 16.61
N PHE A 143 23.27 28.66 16.15
CA PHE A 143 24.41 28.34 16.99
C PHE A 143 24.55 29.34 18.15
N CYS A 144 24.77 28.81 19.34
CA CYS A 144 25.04 29.59 20.54
C CYS A 144 26.54 29.68 20.85
N TYR A 145 27.33 28.69 20.39
CA TYR A 145 28.75 28.60 20.68
C TYR A 145 29.53 28.10 19.46
N VAL A 146 30.78 28.56 19.31
CA VAL A 146 31.69 27.98 18.32
C VAL A 146 32.10 26.57 18.73
N ASP A 147 32.44 26.37 20.01
CA ASP A 147 33.04 25.14 20.53
C ASP A 147 32.30 24.54 21.72
N PHE A 148 32.41 23.22 21.92
CA PHE A 148 31.82 22.53 23.07
C PHE A 148 32.33 23.04 24.43
N GLY A 149 33.49 23.68 24.47
CA GLY A 149 34.02 24.32 25.67
C GLY A 149 33.37 25.67 26.00
N GLN A 150 32.40 26.14 25.20
CA GLN A 150 31.69 27.41 25.38
C GLN A 150 32.63 28.62 25.49
N ARG A 151 33.77 28.59 24.80
CA ARG A 151 34.78 29.66 24.89
C ARG A 151 34.40 30.88 24.06
N TRP A 152 33.70 30.65 22.95
CA TRP A 152 33.29 31.69 22.02
C TRP A 152 31.77 31.63 21.82
N GLU A 153 31.10 32.70 22.25
CA GLU A 153 29.66 32.89 22.13
C GLU A 153 29.29 33.39 20.73
N LEU A 154 28.21 32.84 20.16
CA LEU A 154 27.72 33.16 18.81
C LEU A 154 26.27 33.65 18.79
N ALA A 155 25.54 33.56 19.92
CA ALA A 155 24.15 33.98 19.94
C ALA A 155 24.01 35.46 19.53
N HIS A 156 22.97 35.73 18.75
CA HIS A 156 22.72 37.07 18.22
C HIS A 156 22.34 38.11 19.29
N THR A 157 21.83 37.67 20.45
CA THR A 157 21.43 38.54 21.57
C THR A 157 21.89 37.97 22.91
N VAL A 158 21.99 38.84 23.92
CA VAL A 158 22.32 38.44 25.31
C VAL A 158 21.23 37.53 25.90
N ALA A 159 19.96 37.82 25.62
CA ALA A 159 18.84 37.01 26.08
C ALA A 159 18.89 35.60 25.48
N ARG A 160 19.16 35.49 24.17
CA ARG A 160 19.41 34.23 23.49
C ARG A 160 20.58 33.47 24.12
N GLN A 161 21.71 34.14 24.32
CA GLN A 161 22.90 33.50 24.92
C GLN A 161 22.60 32.94 26.32
N THR A 162 21.82 33.68 27.11
CA THR A 162 21.36 33.26 28.44
C THR A 162 20.46 32.02 28.32
N ARG A 163 19.47 32.04 27.42
CA ARG A 163 18.60 30.88 27.14
C ARG A 163 19.39 29.66 26.68
N CYS A 164 20.40 29.84 25.83
CA CYS A 164 21.29 28.76 25.40
C CYS A 164 22.02 28.10 26.58
N LYS A 165 22.57 28.93 27.48
CA LYS A 165 23.27 28.46 28.67
C LYS A 165 22.34 27.72 29.62
N GLU A 166 21.15 28.27 29.88
CA GLU A 166 20.21 27.73 30.85
C GLU A 166 19.47 26.48 30.36
N ARG A 167 19.00 26.50 29.10
CA ARG A 167 18.09 25.48 28.57
C ARG A 167 18.73 24.54 27.55
N TYR A 168 19.69 25.01 26.75
CA TYR A 168 20.18 24.27 25.58
C TYR A 168 21.62 23.77 25.70
N HIS A 169 22.33 24.01 26.80
CA HIS A 169 23.75 23.66 26.91
C HIS A 169 24.06 22.17 26.72
N PHE A 170 23.09 21.27 26.95
CA PHE A 170 23.21 19.84 26.66
C PHE A 170 22.89 19.45 25.20
N ASN A 171 22.33 20.35 24.40
CA ASN A 171 21.98 20.09 23.00
C ASN A 171 23.22 20.27 22.10
N GLY A 172 23.70 19.19 21.48
CA GLY A 172 24.85 19.27 20.58
C GLY A 172 24.66 20.20 19.37
N ALA A 173 23.41 20.45 18.95
CA ALA A 173 23.08 21.22 17.74
C ALA A 173 23.34 22.73 17.86
N ILE A 174 23.53 23.26 19.08
CA ILE A 174 23.84 24.68 19.29
C ILE A 174 25.33 25.00 19.18
N TYR A 175 26.19 23.99 18.97
CA TYR A 175 27.64 24.11 18.92
C TYR A 175 28.12 23.95 17.48
N LEU A 176 28.76 24.98 16.90
CA LEU A 176 29.24 24.90 15.52
C LEU A 176 30.27 23.76 15.33
N ASP A 177 31.10 23.48 16.34
CA ASP A 177 32.08 22.38 16.36
C ASP A 177 31.44 21.00 16.12
N SER A 178 30.14 20.84 16.38
CA SER A 178 29.41 19.61 16.08
C SER A 178 29.34 19.28 14.58
N LEU A 179 29.46 20.29 13.71
CA LEU A 179 29.44 20.14 12.26
C LEU A 179 30.85 20.08 11.65
N VAL A 180 31.82 20.78 12.25
CA VAL A 180 33.15 20.98 11.69
C VAL A 180 34.09 19.81 12.00
N ARG A 181 34.04 19.26 13.22
CA ARG A 181 34.87 18.09 13.57
C ARG A 181 34.25 16.81 13.03
N HIS A 182 35.02 16.06 12.24
CA HIS A 182 34.67 14.77 11.64
C HIS A 182 33.78 14.79 10.38
N SER A 183 33.45 15.95 9.80
CA SER A 183 32.90 15.98 8.44
C SER A 183 33.99 15.59 7.44
N THR A 184 33.70 14.64 6.54
CA THR A 184 34.60 14.28 5.44
C THR A 184 34.58 15.32 4.30
N ASN A 185 33.59 16.21 4.30
CA ASN A 185 33.39 17.24 3.30
C ASN A 185 33.90 18.58 3.84
N TYR A 186 35.06 19.02 3.33
CA TYR A 186 35.83 20.13 3.89
C TYR A 186 35.15 21.48 3.61
N ILE A 187 34.61 22.12 4.66
CA ILE A 187 33.91 23.41 4.58
C ILE A 187 34.76 24.50 3.89
N MET A 188 36.09 24.43 3.95
CA MET A 188 36.94 25.44 3.31
C MET A 188 37.11 25.30 1.79
N GLU A 189 36.66 24.19 1.18
CA GLU A 189 36.64 24.05 -0.29
C GLU A 189 35.30 24.52 -0.90
N ALA A 190 34.26 24.73 -0.10
CA ALA A 190 33.01 25.28 -0.56
C ALA A 190 33.14 26.79 -0.84
N GLN A 191 32.73 27.24 -2.03
CA GLN A 191 32.65 28.67 -2.32
C GLN A 191 31.54 29.31 -1.48
N CYS A 192 31.90 30.08 -0.45
CA CYS A 192 30.96 30.95 0.27
C CYS A 192 30.52 32.11 -0.66
N ILE A 193 29.38 31.95 -1.34
CA ILE A 193 28.81 32.97 -2.24
C ILE A 193 28.36 34.23 -1.45
N TYR A 194 28.24 34.16 -0.12
CA TYR A 194 27.66 35.21 0.73
C TYR A 194 28.64 35.91 1.69
N ALA A 195 29.95 35.83 1.45
CA ALA A 195 30.99 36.28 2.40
C ALA A 195 31.02 37.80 2.73
N THR A 196 30.12 38.62 2.18
CA THR A 196 30.10 40.07 2.38
C THR A 196 28.73 40.65 2.74
N THR A 197 27.76 39.83 3.15
CA THR A 197 26.43 40.35 3.50
C THR A 197 26.43 40.95 4.91
N PRO A 198 25.73 42.08 5.14
CA PRO A 198 25.48 42.59 6.48
C PRO A 198 24.72 41.54 7.32
N GLY A 199 24.62 41.75 8.64
CA GLY A 199 23.84 40.88 9.53
C GLY A 199 22.47 40.55 8.93
N PHE A 200 21.99 39.33 9.16
CA PHE A 200 20.86 38.71 8.44
C PHE A 200 19.64 39.64 8.28
N GLU A 201 19.24 40.36 9.33
CA GLU A 201 18.12 41.32 9.29
C GLU A 201 18.27 42.38 8.17
N GLY A 202 19.49 42.85 7.94
CA GLY A 202 19.83 43.77 6.85
C GLY A 202 19.99 43.08 5.50
N PHE A 203 20.38 41.81 5.48
CA PHE A 203 20.43 41.00 4.24
C PHE A 203 19.04 40.74 3.66
N VAL A 204 18.05 40.45 4.50
CA VAL A 204 16.64 40.24 4.08
C VAL A 204 15.80 41.53 4.03
N GLY A 205 16.38 42.69 4.39
CA GLY A 205 15.69 43.99 4.26
C GLY A 205 14.49 44.16 5.20
N LEU A 206 14.59 43.68 6.45
CA LEU A 206 13.46 43.68 7.40
C LEU A 206 13.19 45.04 8.07
N SER A 207 14.09 46.01 7.91
CA SER A 207 13.96 47.36 8.43
C SER A 207 13.62 48.37 7.34
N ASP A 208 12.97 49.48 7.70
CA ASP A 208 12.77 50.63 6.82
C ASP A 208 14.11 51.29 6.41
N ASP A 209 14.06 52.26 5.49
CA ASP A 209 15.23 53.03 5.02
C ASP A 209 16.01 53.74 6.14
N ARG A 210 15.44 53.81 7.35
CA ARG A 210 16.03 54.42 8.55
C ARG A 210 16.50 53.38 9.57
N GLY A 211 16.45 52.09 9.22
CA GLY A 211 16.85 50.98 10.09
C GLY A 211 15.84 50.65 11.19
N ARG A 212 14.59 51.12 11.09
CA ARG A 212 13.53 50.85 12.08
C ARG A 212 12.64 49.70 11.63
N PHE A 213 12.22 48.88 12.58
CA PHE A 213 11.23 47.83 12.37
C PHE A 213 9.84 48.41 12.65
N VAL A 214 8.93 48.31 11.69
CA VAL A 214 7.61 48.93 11.74
C VAL A 214 6.57 47.93 11.24
N GLN A 215 5.29 48.13 11.58
CA GLN A 215 4.20 47.27 11.10
C GLN A 215 4.43 45.80 11.53
N GLN A 216 4.29 44.82 10.64
CA GLN A 216 4.45 43.40 10.98
C GLN A 216 5.87 43.06 11.44
N THR A 217 6.92 43.64 10.82
CA THR A 217 8.30 43.37 11.23
C THR A 217 8.58 43.91 12.64
N GLY A 218 7.99 45.07 12.97
CA GLY A 218 7.99 45.61 14.33
C GLY A 218 7.23 44.73 15.31
N LEU A 219 5.98 44.35 14.98
CA LEU A 219 5.14 43.51 15.84
C LEU A 219 5.80 42.16 16.17
N VAL A 220 6.39 41.46 15.20
CA VAL A 220 7.09 40.19 15.47
C VAL A 220 8.31 40.40 16.36
N ARG A 221 9.11 41.42 16.05
CA ARG A 221 10.31 41.74 16.80
C ARG A 221 10.01 42.13 18.25
N ASP A 222 8.93 42.88 18.46
CA ASP A 222 8.52 43.37 19.78
C ASP A 222 7.77 42.30 20.57
N ALA A 223 6.89 41.52 19.93
CA ALA A 223 6.11 40.49 20.62
C ALA A 223 6.91 39.22 20.90
N ILE A 224 7.62 38.69 19.90
CA ILE A 224 8.32 37.40 20.00
C ILE A 224 9.79 37.65 20.36
N GLY A 225 10.47 38.51 19.59
CA GLY A 225 11.88 38.86 19.81
C GLY A 225 12.64 39.11 18.50
N PRO A 226 13.92 39.52 18.57
CA PRO A 226 14.75 39.79 17.40
C PRO A 226 14.83 38.60 16.44
N PHE A 227 14.89 38.87 15.13
CA PHE A 227 15.00 37.80 14.13
C PHE A 227 16.34 37.06 14.34
N LEU A 228 16.35 35.75 14.07
CA LEU A 228 17.42 34.81 14.46
C LEU A 228 17.59 34.56 15.96
N SER A 229 16.66 35.03 16.80
CA SER A 229 16.58 34.64 18.22
C SER A 229 15.28 33.90 18.55
N VAL A 230 14.53 33.48 17.52
CA VAL A 230 13.27 32.73 17.65
C VAL A 230 13.51 31.28 17.26
N ASP A 231 13.27 30.35 18.18
CA ASP A 231 13.29 28.90 17.92
C ASP A 231 11.92 28.40 17.47
N LEU A 232 11.91 27.28 16.75
CA LEU A 232 10.71 26.61 16.25
C LEU A 232 10.66 25.17 16.76
N PHE A 233 9.66 24.82 17.57
CA PHE A 233 9.48 23.46 18.12
C PHE A 233 8.11 22.87 17.77
N GLN A 234 8.07 21.62 17.32
CA GLN A 234 6.81 20.92 17.05
C GLN A 234 6.23 20.28 18.32
N ARG A 235 4.91 20.42 18.54
CA ARG A 235 4.19 19.75 19.64
C ARG A 235 3.38 18.55 19.13
N VAL A 236 3.19 17.57 20.01
CA VAL A 236 2.59 16.26 19.70
C VAL A 236 1.40 15.99 20.63
N LEU A 237 0.21 15.70 20.09
CA LEU A 237 -1.04 15.45 20.84
C LEU A 237 -1.48 13.96 20.86
N TYR A 238 -0.62 13.00 20.57
CA TYR A 238 -1.09 11.61 20.37
C TYR A 238 -1.46 10.91 21.68
N GLN A 239 -2.76 10.72 21.95
CA GLN A 239 -3.29 9.48 22.57
C GLN A 239 -4.82 9.27 22.66
N ALA A 240 -5.69 10.14 22.13
CA ALA A 240 -7.12 10.09 22.52
C ALA A 240 -8.17 9.80 21.44
N VAL A 241 -7.83 9.51 20.18
CA VAL A 241 -8.84 9.46 19.13
C VAL A 241 -8.75 8.19 18.31
N GLN A 242 -9.46 7.14 18.74
CA GLN A 242 -10.01 6.10 17.85
C GLN A 242 -10.78 5.06 18.68
N ALA A 243 -12.10 5.08 18.57
CA ALA A 243 -12.89 3.89 18.84
C ALA A 243 -14.14 3.87 17.96
N ASN A 244 -14.27 2.74 17.26
CA ASN A 244 -15.51 2.12 16.79
C ASN A 244 -15.82 2.18 15.28
N ALA A 245 -15.82 1.00 14.67
CA ALA A 245 -15.99 0.75 13.23
C ALA A 245 -17.46 0.62 12.78
N THR A 246 -18.44 0.84 13.66
CA THR A 246 -19.85 0.49 13.38
C THR A 246 -20.71 1.59 12.76
N ALA A 247 -20.16 2.78 12.44
CA ALA A 247 -20.94 3.94 11.99
C ALA A 247 -20.88 4.26 10.47
N ALA A 248 -20.41 3.35 9.64
CA ALA A 248 -19.95 3.70 8.29
C ALA A 248 -21.04 4.03 7.24
N ARG A 249 -22.31 3.63 7.43
CA ARG A 249 -23.38 3.87 6.43
C ARG A 249 -24.09 5.22 6.53
N GLU A 250 -24.17 5.80 7.73
CA GLU A 250 -24.73 7.15 7.91
C GLU A 250 -23.64 8.22 7.76
N TYR A 251 -22.37 7.84 7.98
CA TYR A 251 -21.17 8.65 7.76
C TYR A 251 -21.01 9.13 6.31
N GLU A 252 -21.34 8.31 5.30
CA GLU A 252 -21.20 8.65 3.87
C GLU A 252 -22.18 9.76 3.42
N GLN A 253 -23.24 10.02 4.21
CA GLN A 253 -24.27 11.01 3.86
C GLN A 253 -24.02 12.40 4.47
N LEU A 254 -23.01 12.56 5.31
CA LEU A 254 -22.63 13.86 5.88
C LEU A 254 -21.63 14.55 4.93
N PRO A 255 -21.98 15.69 4.32
CA PRO A 255 -21.01 16.47 3.56
C PRO A 255 -20.05 17.20 4.52
N ALA A 256 -18.88 17.58 4.00
CA ALA A 256 -17.94 18.39 4.75
C ALA A 256 -18.50 19.81 5.01
N LEU A 257 -18.32 20.32 6.23
CA LEU A 257 -18.83 21.61 6.65
C LEU A 257 -17.75 22.69 6.51
N SER A 258 -17.98 23.71 5.68
CA SER A 258 -17.05 24.83 5.52
C SER A 258 -17.41 26.01 6.43
N ALA A 259 -16.56 26.28 7.41
CA ALA A 259 -16.73 27.32 8.40
C ALA A 259 -15.63 28.38 8.32
N ARG A 260 -15.95 29.61 8.73
CA ARG A 260 -14.94 30.63 9.02
C ARG A 260 -14.43 30.40 10.44
N PRO A 261 -13.14 30.17 10.63
CA PRO A 261 -12.57 30.11 11.96
C PRO A 261 -12.42 31.55 12.48
N LEU A 262 -13.46 32.05 13.11
CA LEU A 262 -13.38 33.30 13.86
C LEU A 262 -13.54 32.95 15.35
N PRO A 263 -12.55 33.30 16.19
CA PRO A 263 -12.86 33.63 17.57
C PRO A 263 -13.89 34.78 17.57
N ALA A 264 -14.91 34.71 18.42
CA ALA A 264 -15.95 35.75 18.52
C ALA A 264 -15.39 37.16 18.86
N THR A 265 -14.16 37.22 19.36
CA THR A 265 -13.42 38.44 19.72
C THR A 265 -12.81 39.19 18.53
N TRP A 266 -12.74 38.58 17.34
CA TRP A 266 -12.12 39.20 16.17
C TRP A 266 -13.21 39.80 15.28
N ASP A 267 -13.71 40.98 15.67
CA ASP A 267 -14.74 41.68 14.91
C ASP A 267 -14.16 42.19 13.58
N ALA A 268 -14.84 41.88 12.48
CA ALA A 268 -14.48 42.35 11.15
C ALA A 268 -14.67 43.87 11.01
N ASP A 269 -15.54 44.45 11.83
CA ASP A 269 -15.85 45.88 11.82
C ASP A 269 -14.90 46.70 12.72
N GLU A 270 -13.99 46.07 13.48
CA GLU A 270 -13.07 46.79 14.38
C GLU A 270 -11.63 46.87 13.83
N TYR A 271 -11.18 45.85 13.08
CA TYR A 271 -9.78 45.70 12.70
C TYR A 271 -9.53 45.54 11.20
N LEU A 272 -8.36 46.02 10.75
CA LEU A 272 -7.74 45.58 9.49
C LEU A 272 -6.75 44.44 9.79
N TYR A 273 -6.85 43.34 9.04
CA TYR A 273 -6.05 42.13 9.21
C TYR A 273 -4.95 42.02 8.15
N TYR A 274 -3.73 41.68 8.55
CA TYR A 274 -2.54 41.68 7.69
C TYR A 274 -1.89 40.30 7.52
N GLY A 275 -2.37 39.25 8.21
CA GLY A 275 -1.86 37.88 8.05
C GLY A 275 -1.89 37.07 9.34
N GLY A 276 -2.07 35.75 9.23
CA GLY A 276 -2.01 34.80 10.34
C GLY A 276 -0.71 33.99 10.42
N ASN A 277 0.32 34.40 9.68
CA ASN A 277 1.60 33.71 9.59
C ASN A 277 2.73 34.61 10.10
N PRO A 278 3.44 34.26 11.19
CA PRO A 278 4.49 35.11 11.76
C PRO A 278 5.70 35.28 10.83
N MET A 279 5.83 34.47 9.77
CA MET A 279 6.89 34.57 8.77
C MET A 279 6.53 35.52 7.61
N CYS A 280 5.25 35.88 7.46
CA CYS A 280 4.76 36.75 6.39
C CYS A 280 4.68 38.22 6.85
N LEU A 281 5.80 38.92 6.71
CA LEU A 281 6.01 40.24 7.33
C LEU A 281 5.65 41.44 6.45
N SER A 282 5.04 41.22 5.29
CA SER A 282 4.75 42.29 4.31
C SER A 282 3.33 42.20 3.75
N GLY A 283 2.40 41.66 4.55
CA GLY A 283 0.99 41.55 4.17
C GLY A 283 0.29 42.89 4.02
N ILE A 284 -0.80 42.89 3.25
CA ILE A 284 -1.65 44.07 3.01
C ILE A 284 -2.91 43.94 3.86
N GLY A 285 -3.38 45.05 4.43
CA GLY A 285 -4.58 45.10 5.28
C GLY A 285 -5.85 44.66 4.54
N ARG A 286 -6.64 43.78 5.18
CA ARG A 286 -7.90 43.22 4.70
C ARG A 286 -8.97 43.33 5.77
N THR A 287 -10.23 43.35 5.38
CA THR A 287 -11.39 43.38 6.29
C THR A 287 -11.82 41.97 6.74
N TYR A 288 -10.99 40.96 6.48
CA TYR A 288 -11.28 39.57 6.84
C TYR A 288 -10.04 38.92 7.44
N VAL A 289 -10.26 38.01 8.40
CA VAL A 289 -9.22 37.19 9.02
C VAL A 289 -8.51 36.36 7.96
N GLN A 290 -7.18 36.36 7.98
CA GLN A 290 -6.35 35.66 7.01
C GLN A 290 -5.95 34.27 7.53
N SER A 291 -5.62 33.33 6.64
CA SER A 291 -5.21 31.97 7.00
C SER A 291 -4.01 31.94 7.95
N ALA A 292 -3.95 30.90 8.79
CA ALA A 292 -2.81 30.63 9.66
C ALA A 292 -1.56 30.20 8.85
N PHE A 293 -0.41 30.09 9.52
CA PHE A 293 0.84 29.71 8.86
C PHE A 293 0.77 28.29 8.25
N THR A 294 1.47 28.11 7.13
CA THR A 294 1.84 26.79 6.63
C THR A 294 3.31 26.80 6.24
N PHE A 295 3.97 25.64 6.30
CA PHE A 295 5.37 25.49 5.90
C PHE A 295 5.63 25.95 4.44
N GLY A 296 4.66 25.75 3.54
CA GLY A 296 4.80 26.08 2.11
C GLY A 296 4.27 27.47 1.72
N ASP A 297 3.92 28.30 2.70
CA ASP A 297 3.37 29.63 2.43
C ASP A 297 4.45 30.55 1.84
N ALA A 298 4.23 31.00 0.62
CA ALA A 298 5.13 31.92 -0.08
C ALA A 298 4.90 33.40 0.29
N CYS A 299 3.94 33.70 1.18
CA CYS A 299 3.57 35.06 1.60
C CYS A 299 3.17 35.98 0.43
N SER A 300 2.72 35.41 -0.70
CA SER A 300 2.53 36.14 -1.96
C SER A 300 1.08 36.60 -2.18
N GLN A 301 0.10 35.84 -1.71
CA GLN A 301 -1.32 36.19 -1.81
C GLN A 301 -2.03 35.99 -0.47
N PRO A 302 -2.78 37.00 0.00
CA PRO A 302 -3.59 36.85 1.20
C PRO A 302 -4.76 35.91 0.93
N SER A 303 -4.89 34.87 1.76
CA SER A 303 -6.01 33.92 1.76
C SER A 303 -6.91 34.16 2.96
N SER A 304 -8.22 34.08 2.75
CA SER A 304 -9.23 34.14 3.81
C SER A 304 -9.14 32.88 4.67
N ALA A 305 -9.21 33.02 5.99
CA ALA A 305 -9.20 31.88 6.91
C ALA A 305 -10.47 31.05 6.70
N THR A 306 -10.30 29.77 6.36
CA THR A 306 -11.41 28.83 6.20
C THR A 306 -11.05 27.49 6.82
N MET A 307 -12.02 26.84 7.43
CA MET A 307 -11.91 25.50 7.98
C MET A 307 -12.92 24.61 7.28
N VAL A 308 -12.50 23.41 6.85
CA VAL A 308 -13.38 22.41 6.27
C VAL A 308 -13.45 21.22 7.21
N ALA A 309 -14.45 21.19 8.08
CA ALA A 309 -14.66 20.09 9.00
C ALA A 309 -15.18 18.86 8.25
N GLN A 310 -14.31 17.86 8.09
CA GLN A 310 -14.71 16.55 7.56
C GLN A 310 -15.68 15.86 8.53
N PRO A 311 -16.56 14.95 8.06
CA PRO A 311 -17.54 14.27 8.91
C PRO A 311 -16.94 13.61 10.16
N SER A 312 -15.75 13.01 10.05
CA SER A 312 -15.06 12.41 11.20
C SER A 312 -14.62 13.45 12.24
N ALA A 313 -14.10 14.59 11.78
CA ALA A 313 -13.69 15.69 12.64
C ALA A 313 -14.90 16.35 13.32
N LEU A 314 -16.02 16.48 12.60
CA LEU A 314 -17.26 17.01 13.13
C LEU A 314 -17.88 16.08 14.19
N LEU A 315 -17.96 14.77 13.94
CA LEU A 315 -18.45 13.80 14.92
C LEU A 315 -17.55 13.73 16.16
N PHE A 316 -16.23 13.79 15.96
CA PHE A 316 -15.29 13.89 17.07
C PHE A 316 -15.52 15.16 17.89
N ALA A 317 -15.65 16.31 17.24
CA ALA A 317 -15.93 17.57 17.90
C ALA A 317 -17.22 17.51 18.73
N LEU A 318 -18.30 16.97 18.17
CA LEU A 318 -19.58 16.79 18.88
C LEU A 318 -19.45 15.82 20.07
N SER A 319 -18.65 14.76 19.94
CA SER A 319 -18.44 13.78 21.03
C SER A 319 -17.76 14.40 22.27
N LEU A 320 -16.98 15.46 22.08
CA LEU A 320 -16.24 16.15 23.16
C LEU A 320 -16.88 17.46 23.60
N SER A 321 -17.85 17.99 22.86
CA SER A 321 -18.51 19.28 23.17
C SER A 321 -19.66 19.18 24.20
N GLY A 322 -19.95 17.98 24.71
CA GLY A 322 -21.00 17.75 25.71
C GLY A 322 -22.44 17.71 25.15
N PRO A 323 -23.45 17.47 25.99
CA PRO A 323 -24.83 17.20 25.56
C PRO A 323 -25.65 18.44 25.15
N SER A 324 -25.14 19.66 25.32
CA SER A 324 -25.89 20.92 25.16
C SER A 324 -25.44 21.78 23.97
N VAL A 325 -24.98 21.15 22.89
CA VAL A 325 -24.56 21.86 21.67
C VAL A 325 -25.76 22.21 20.81
N SER A 326 -25.99 23.50 20.54
CA SER A 326 -27.02 23.94 19.60
C SER A 326 -26.50 23.89 18.15
N PRO A 327 -27.27 23.33 17.19
CA PRO A 327 -26.93 23.43 15.77
C PRO A 327 -26.74 24.87 15.29
N THR A 328 -27.47 25.83 15.88
CA THR A 328 -27.40 27.25 15.50
C THR A 328 -26.02 27.84 15.78
N ASP A 329 -25.39 27.46 16.89
CA ASP A 329 -24.15 28.06 17.35
C ASP A 329 -22.99 27.65 16.44
N ILE A 330 -22.99 26.39 15.99
CA ILE A 330 -22.05 25.90 14.97
C ILE A 330 -22.30 26.60 13.62
N CYS A 331 -23.58 26.71 13.22
CA CYS A 331 -23.94 27.21 11.89
C CYS A 331 -23.82 28.73 11.72
N ILE A 332 -23.76 29.51 12.80
CA ILE A 332 -23.42 30.95 12.75
C ILE A 332 -22.04 31.17 12.12
N SER A 333 -21.11 30.25 12.34
CA SER A 333 -19.75 30.31 11.84
C SER A 333 -19.59 29.78 10.40
N VAL A 334 -20.68 29.35 9.74
CA VAL A 334 -20.64 28.66 8.43
C VAL A 334 -20.86 29.63 7.27
N VAL A 335 -20.08 29.45 6.19
CA VAL A 335 -19.99 30.42 5.06
C VAL A 335 -21.27 30.44 4.19
N SER A 336 -22.10 29.39 4.24
CA SER A 336 -23.26 29.21 3.35
C SER A 336 -24.54 28.79 4.09
N ALA A 337 -25.67 29.41 3.74
CA ALA A 337 -27.08 29.10 4.09
C ALA A 337 -27.33 28.37 5.43
N SER A 338 -27.83 29.11 6.43
CA SER A 338 -28.14 28.66 7.79
C SER A 338 -28.93 27.35 7.86
N ASP A 339 -29.93 27.17 7.00
CA ASP A 339 -30.91 26.09 7.15
C ASP A 339 -30.36 24.72 6.73
N ASP A 340 -29.49 24.68 5.72
CA ASP A 340 -28.88 23.41 5.30
C ASP A 340 -27.82 22.94 6.30
N CYS A 341 -27.02 23.88 6.81
CA CYS A 341 -26.10 23.61 7.90
C CYS A 341 -26.82 23.05 9.12
N ILE A 342 -27.92 23.70 9.56
CA ILE A 342 -28.67 23.26 10.75
C ILE A 342 -29.16 21.81 10.56
N ARG A 343 -29.67 21.44 9.38
CA ARG A 343 -30.08 20.07 9.08
C ARG A 343 -28.93 19.07 9.17
N GLN A 344 -27.77 19.41 8.62
CA GLN A 344 -26.59 18.53 8.63
C GLN A 344 -26.02 18.34 10.03
N VAL A 345 -25.87 19.42 10.79
CA VAL A 345 -25.38 19.38 12.17
C VAL A 345 -26.35 18.64 13.08
N THR A 346 -27.67 18.83 12.89
CA THR A 346 -28.69 18.07 13.64
C THR A 346 -28.55 16.56 13.40
N LYS A 347 -28.40 16.13 12.14
CA LYS A 347 -28.14 14.71 11.82
C LYS A 347 -26.86 14.19 12.48
N ALA A 348 -25.79 14.98 12.51
CA ALA A 348 -24.54 14.59 13.14
C ALA A 348 -24.69 14.46 14.67
N ILE A 349 -25.49 15.31 15.31
CA ILE A 349 -25.83 15.21 16.74
C ILE A 349 -26.67 13.95 17.02
N ASP A 350 -27.68 13.68 16.20
CA ASP A 350 -28.51 12.46 16.31
C ASP A 350 -27.66 11.19 16.14
N LEU A 351 -26.69 11.21 15.23
CA LEU A 351 -25.75 10.10 15.03
C LEU A 351 -24.81 9.93 16.24
N THR A 352 -24.28 11.03 16.78
CA THR A 352 -23.37 11.00 17.94
C THR A 352 -24.08 10.44 19.19
N THR A 353 -25.34 10.83 19.39
CA THR A 353 -26.17 10.37 20.51
C THR A 353 -26.61 8.92 20.35
N SER A 354 -27.07 8.51 19.16
CA SER A 354 -27.47 7.11 18.89
C SER A 354 -26.31 6.12 19.06
N LEU A 355 -25.08 6.55 18.75
CA LEU A 355 -23.87 5.75 18.93
C LEU A 355 -23.25 5.85 20.33
N SER A 356 -23.81 6.67 21.23
CA SER A 356 -23.30 6.88 22.60
C SER A 356 -21.81 7.27 22.63
N LEU A 357 -21.39 8.16 21.73
CA LEU A 357 -19.97 8.54 21.57
C LEU A 357 -19.49 9.58 22.59
N THR A 358 -20.36 10.16 23.41
CA THR A 358 -20.00 11.23 24.34
C THR A 358 -19.21 10.72 25.54
N ASN A 359 -18.07 11.36 25.85
CA ASN A 359 -17.24 11.02 27.01
C ASN A 359 -16.75 12.28 27.73
N GLU A 360 -17.48 12.68 28.78
CA GLU A 360 -17.22 13.91 29.55
C GLU A 360 -15.87 13.86 30.29
N THR A 361 -15.48 12.69 30.79
CA THR A 361 -14.20 12.53 31.50
C THR A 361 -13.02 12.77 30.57
N LEU A 362 -13.08 12.23 29.34
CA LEU A 362 -12.07 12.42 28.32
C LEU A 362 -12.03 13.87 27.83
N SER A 363 -13.20 14.50 27.62
CA SER A 363 -13.29 15.91 27.24
C SER A 363 -12.59 16.82 28.25
N SER A 364 -12.90 16.68 29.54
CA SER A 364 -12.30 17.52 30.59
C SER A 364 -10.77 17.35 30.71
N ALA A 365 -10.26 16.12 30.59
CA ALA A 365 -8.83 15.84 30.62
C ALA A 365 -8.11 16.46 29.42
N LEU A 366 -8.67 16.29 28.21
CA LEU A 366 -8.10 16.85 26.98
C LEU A 366 -8.15 18.38 26.95
N THR A 367 -9.22 18.99 27.46
CA THR A 367 -9.28 20.45 27.57
C THR A 367 -8.16 20.97 28.47
N ALA A 368 -7.94 20.36 29.64
CA ALA A 368 -6.86 20.77 30.54
C ALA A 368 -5.48 20.65 29.88
N GLU A 369 -5.22 19.54 29.17
CA GLU A 369 -3.96 19.30 28.47
C GLU A 369 -3.72 20.30 27.32
N ILE A 370 -4.73 20.53 26.47
CA ILE A 370 -4.63 21.49 25.36
C ILE A 370 -4.49 22.92 25.86
N SER A 371 -5.19 23.28 26.94
CA SER A 371 -5.06 24.60 27.58
C SER A 371 -3.69 24.81 28.21
N ASP A 372 -3.09 23.79 28.83
CA ASP A 372 -1.72 23.86 29.38
C ASP A 372 -0.68 24.11 28.27
N MET A 373 -0.90 23.56 27.07
CA MET A 373 -0.04 23.80 25.91
C MET A 373 -0.21 25.19 25.27
N GLN A 374 -1.21 25.98 25.69
CA GLN A 374 -1.47 27.35 25.21
C GLN A 374 -1.62 27.46 23.68
N VAL A 375 -2.19 26.44 23.03
CA VAL A 375 -2.34 26.41 21.56
C VAL A 375 -3.32 27.49 21.10
N SER A 376 -2.88 28.32 20.15
CA SER A 376 -3.63 29.50 19.72
C SER A 376 -3.53 29.77 18.22
N LEU A 377 -4.42 30.64 17.73
CA LEU A 377 -4.36 31.28 16.42
C LEU A 377 -3.79 32.69 16.60
N MET A 378 -3.16 33.25 15.57
CA MET A 378 -2.68 34.64 15.57
C MET A 378 -3.19 35.43 14.35
N GLN A 379 -3.25 36.76 14.50
CA GLN A 379 -3.36 37.71 13.39
C GLN A 379 -2.54 38.97 13.66
N PHE A 380 -1.84 39.47 12.64
CA PHE A 380 -1.42 40.86 12.60
C PHE A 380 -2.65 41.74 12.33
N ALA A 381 -2.92 42.70 13.20
CA ALA A 381 -4.05 43.60 13.06
C ALA A 381 -3.64 45.05 13.27
N SER A 382 -4.46 45.97 12.77
CA SER A 382 -4.44 47.36 13.16
C SER A 382 -5.85 47.93 13.27
N ASP A 383 -5.96 49.13 13.85
CA ASP A 383 -7.20 49.92 13.77
C ASP A 383 -7.61 50.17 12.30
N GLN A 384 -8.86 50.55 12.07
CA GLN A 384 -9.35 50.78 10.70
C GLN A 384 -8.53 51.81 9.89
N ASN A 385 -7.78 52.69 10.55
CA ASN A 385 -6.93 53.67 9.88
C ASN A 385 -5.52 53.17 9.55
N GLY A 386 -5.13 51.95 9.97
CA GLY A 386 -3.80 51.40 9.71
C GLY A 386 -2.68 51.96 10.58
N SER A 387 -3.03 52.60 11.70
CA SER A 387 -2.15 53.43 12.52
C SER A 387 -1.69 52.75 13.81
N GLU A 388 -2.60 52.07 14.53
CA GLU A 388 -2.29 51.35 15.76
C GLU A 388 -2.21 49.86 15.48
N TRP A 389 -1.00 49.30 15.57
CA TRP A 389 -0.74 47.89 15.25
C TRP A 389 -0.79 47.04 16.51
N THR A 390 -1.47 45.90 16.42
CA THR A 390 -1.60 44.93 17.52
C THR A 390 -1.46 43.50 17.01
N LEU A 391 -0.93 42.63 17.86
CA LEU A 391 -0.87 41.20 17.60
C LEU A 391 -2.03 40.52 18.32
N LEU A 392 -3.02 40.05 17.57
CA LEU A 392 -4.18 39.34 18.11
C LEU A 392 -3.85 37.86 18.27
N THR A 393 -4.24 37.28 19.41
CA THR A 393 -4.11 35.84 19.70
C THR A 393 -5.39 35.29 20.30
N ALA A 394 -5.78 34.07 19.93
CA ALA A 394 -6.97 33.41 20.46
C ALA A 394 -6.74 31.90 20.68
N PRO A 395 -7.08 31.32 21.85
CA PRO A 395 -6.95 29.87 22.09
C PRO A 395 -7.85 29.04 21.17
N ILE A 396 -7.41 27.84 20.77
CA ILE A 396 -8.20 27.00 19.86
C ILE A 396 -9.49 26.44 20.48
N LEU A 397 -9.54 26.26 21.81
CA LEU A 397 -10.73 25.82 22.55
C LEU A 397 -11.48 26.98 23.24
N HIS A 398 -11.38 28.19 22.70
CA HIS A 398 -12.02 29.37 23.27
C HIS A 398 -13.56 29.23 23.34
N ASP A 399 -14.15 29.71 24.44
CA ASP A 399 -15.60 29.76 24.71
C ASP A 399 -16.35 28.42 24.62
N GLY A 400 -15.64 27.29 24.60
CA GLY A 400 -16.26 25.97 24.43
C GLY A 400 -16.88 25.75 23.05
N HIS A 401 -16.50 26.55 22.05
CA HIS A 401 -17.07 26.44 20.70
C HIS A 401 -16.68 25.09 20.06
N PRO A 402 -17.63 24.28 19.54
CA PRO A 402 -17.35 22.92 19.06
C PRO A 402 -16.29 22.84 17.95
N LEU A 403 -16.19 23.87 17.09
CA LEU A 403 -15.18 23.90 16.01
C LEU A 403 -13.73 23.92 16.52
N GLY A 404 -13.49 24.30 17.79
CA GLY A 404 -12.16 24.18 18.39
C GLY A 404 -11.66 22.74 18.46
N TRP A 405 -12.56 21.77 18.64
CA TRP A 405 -12.21 20.35 18.65
C TRP A 405 -11.90 19.81 17.26
N VAL A 406 -12.34 20.47 16.18
CA VAL A 406 -11.93 20.15 14.81
C VAL A 406 -10.44 20.43 14.63
N TYR A 407 -9.95 21.57 15.14
CA TYR A 407 -8.51 21.87 15.16
C TYR A 407 -7.71 20.81 15.92
N ALA A 408 -8.19 20.38 17.10
CA ALA A 408 -7.54 19.34 17.90
C ALA A 408 -7.52 17.98 17.17
N TYR A 409 -8.62 17.60 16.52
CA TYR A 409 -8.71 16.38 15.71
C TYR A 409 -7.75 16.42 14.52
N GLU A 410 -7.72 17.53 13.79
CA GLU A 410 -6.86 17.72 12.62
C GLU A 410 -5.38 17.78 12.99
N TRP A 411 -5.05 18.30 14.18
CA TRP A 411 -3.70 18.18 14.73
C TRP A 411 -3.36 16.73 15.08
N ALA A 412 -4.25 16.02 15.78
CA ALA A 412 -4.03 14.62 16.16
C ALA A 412 -3.94 13.68 14.95
N THR A 413 -4.58 14.00 13.82
CA THR A 413 -4.54 13.21 12.56
C THR A 413 -3.46 13.71 11.58
N GLY A 414 -2.69 14.73 11.95
CA GLY A 414 -1.61 15.25 11.12
C GLY A 414 -2.05 16.02 9.88
N VAL A 415 -3.29 16.49 9.83
CA VAL A 415 -3.78 17.47 8.84
C VAL A 415 -3.22 18.87 9.14
N ARG A 416 -3.10 19.19 10.43
CA ARG A 416 -2.46 20.40 10.97
C ARG A 416 -1.31 20.02 11.88
N GLU A 417 -0.43 20.98 12.15
CA GLU A 417 0.60 20.84 13.18
C GLU A 417 0.59 22.03 14.11
N VAL A 418 1.07 21.81 15.33
CA VAL A 418 1.26 22.88 16.31
C VAL A 418 2.74 23.14 16.48
N VAL A 419 3.09 24.42 16.42
CA VAL A 419 4.46 24.90 16.46
C VAL A 419 4.60 25.97 17.54
N SER A 420 5.61 25.81 18.39
CA SER A 420 6.01 26.78 19.41
C SER A 420 7.12 27.67 18.84
N PHE A 421 6.82 28.95 18.67
CA PHE A 421 7.76 29.99 18.26
C PHE A 421 8.31 30.64 19.54
N GLU A 422 9.51 30.26 19.96
CA GLU A 422 10.10 30.69 21.23
C GLU A 422 11.15 31.79 21.00
N GLY A 423 10.79 33.05 21.26
CA GLY A 423 11.68 34.18 21.12
C GLY A 423 12.35 34.63 22.42
N ASP A 424 12.95 35.81 22.36
CA ASP A 424 13.59 36.44 23.51
C ASP A 424 12.60 37.13 24.44
N ASN A 425 11.48 37.62 23.91
CA ASN A 425 10.48 38.37 24.67
C ASN A 425 9.29 37.50 25.07
N ASP A 426 8.78 36.67 24.15
CA ASP A 426 7.65 35.79 24.43
C ASP A 426 7.68 34.51 23.58
N THR A 427 6.78 33.56 23.91
CA THR A 427 6.55 32.32 23.17
C THR A 427 5.14 32.27 22.60
N LEU A 428 5.02 32.06 21.29
CA LEU A 428 3.74 31.85 20.64
C LEU A 428 3.56 30.39 20.23
N VAL A 429 2.59 29.70 20.80
CA VAL A 429 2.22 28.33 20.39
C VAL A 429 1.07 28.40 19.41
N LEU A 430 1.36 28.18 18.13
CA LEU A 430 0.43 28.40 17.03
C LEU A 430 0.05 27.10 16.34
N ILE A 431 -1.22 26.96 15.96
CA ILE A 431 -1.68 25.89 15.06
C ILE A 431 -1.60 26.33 13.59
N SER A 432 -1.15 25.43 12.72
CA SER A 432 -1.02 25.70 11.27
C SER A 432 -2.37 25.78 10.58
N ASP A 433 -2.38 26.32 9.36
CA ASP A 433 -3.50 26.06 8.45
C ASP A 433 -3.55 24.58 8.03
N ALA A 434 -4.68 24.10 7.51
CA ALA A 434 -4.80 22.75 6.97
C ALA A 434 -3.91 22.66 5.74
N TYR A 435 -2.93 21.78 5.80
CA TYR A 435 -2.06 21.56 4.66
C TYR A 435 -2.88 20.96 3.52
N GLN A 436 -2.89 21.65 2.37
CA GLN A 436 -3.38 21.01 1.16
C GLN A 436 -2.43 19.88 0.81
N SER A 437 -2.96 18.67 0.68
CA SER A 437 -2.23 17.58 0.04
C SER A 437 -1.84 18.05 -1.35
N ILE A 438 -0.56 18.31 -1.58
CA ILE A 438 -0.02 18.67 -2.89
C ILE A 438 -0.24 17.45 -3.79
N GLY A 439 -1.39 17.45 -4.47
CA GLY A 439 -1.94 16.34 -5.24
C GLY A 439 -1.25 16.12 -6.58
N THR A 440 0.08 16.22 -6.64
CA THR A 440 0.82 16.13 -7.92
C THR A 440 1.78 14.94 -8.01
N GLN A 441 1.89 14.11 -6.98
CA GLN A 441 2.59 12.83 -7.15
C GLN A 441 1.59 11.74 -7.49
N ASP A 442 1.49 11.45 -8.79
CA ASP A 442 0.99 10.16 -9.25
C ASP A 442 1.81 9.08 -8.50
N PRO A 443 1.18 8.24 -7.66
CA PRO A 443 1.90 7.13 -7.03
C PRO A 443 2.53 6.17 -8.07
N ASN A 444 2.21 6.37 -9.35
CA ASN A 444 2.66 5.58 -10.49
C ASN A 444 3.84 6.23 -11.20
N THR A 445 4.90 6.53 -10.45
CA THR A 445 6.15 7.01 -11.05
C THR A 445 6.81 5.98 -11.95
N ALA A 446 6.42 4.70 -11.86
CA ALA A 446 6.80 3.63 -12.77
C ALA A 446 5.59 2.77 -13.19
N PRO A 447 5.45 2.41 -14.48
CA PRO A 447 4.44 1.45 -14.91
C PRO A 447 4.72 0.08 -14.28
N LEU A 448 3.68 -0.71 -14.01
CA LEU A 448 3.88 -2.08 -13.55
C LEU A 448 4.68 -2.86 -14.60
N SER A 449 5.72 -3.55 -14.16
CA SER A 449 6.46 -4.45 -15.01
C SER A 449 5.55 -5.59 -15.51
N GLN A 450 5.75 -5.97 -16.77
CA GLN A 450 4.94 -6.95 -17.49
C GLN A 450 5.79 -8.11 -18.04
N ALA A 451 6.92 -8.44 -17.43
CA ALA A 451 7.81 -9.50 -17.88
C ALA A 451 7.12 -10.87 -17.93
N SER A 452 6.15 -11.11 -17.04
CA SER A 452 5.31 -12.32 -16.97
C SER A 452 4.50 -12.57 -18.25
N THR A 453 4.32 -11.55 -19.09
CA THR A 453 3.70 -11.67 -20.43
C THR A 453 4.48 -12.62 -21.34
N ILE A 454 5.82 -12.65 -21.24
CA ILE A 454 6.65 -13.57 -22.02
C ILE A 454 6.34 -15.02 -21.63
N VAL A 455 6.22 -15.29 -20.33
CA VAL A 455 5.86 -16.61 -19.80
C VAL A 455 4.45 -16.98 -20.27
N PHE A 456 3.50 -16.04 -20.26
CA PHE A 456 2.15 -16.26 -20.80
C PHE A 456 2.19 -16.71 -22.27
N TYR A 457 2.96 -16.03 -23.12
CA TYR A 457 3.06 -16.41 -24.54
C TYR A 457 3.71 -17.78 -24.75
N MET A 458 4.69 -18.16 -23.93
CA MET A 458 5.26 -19.52 -23.93
C MET A 458 4.20 -20.58 -23.57
N LEU A 459 3.34 -20.30 -22.58
CA LEU A 459 2.26 -21.21 -22.20
C LEU A 459 1.13 -21.23 -23.24
N LEU A 460 0.81 -20.10 -23.86
CA LEU A 460 -0.11 -20.02 -24.99
C LEU A 460 0.38 -20.86 -26.17
N TYR A 461 1.65 -20.72 -26.53
CA TYR A 461 2.30 -21.56 -27.55
C TYR A 461 2.14 -23.05 -27.21
N SER A 462 2.40 -23.45 -25.96
CA SER A 462 2.23 -24.85 -25.54
C SER A 462 0.81 -25.37 -25.72
N SER A 463 -0.21 -24.56 -25.40
CA SER A 463 -1.62 -24.92 -25.62
C SER A 463 -1.96 -25.01 -27.10
N VAL A 464 -1.48 -24.08 -27.92
CA VAL A 464 -1.73 -24.06 -29.38
C VAL A 464 -1.18 -25.32 -30.03
N VAL A 465 0.05 -25.73 -29.70
CA VAL A 465 0.66 -26.96 -30.21
C VAL A 465 -0.19 -28.18 -29.84
N LEU A 466 -0.63 -28.31 -28.59
CA LEU A 466 -1.50 -29.41 -28.16
C LEU A 466 -2.86 -29.42 -28.88
N VAL A 467 -3.46 -28.26 -29.12
CA VAL A 467 -4.72 -28.15 -29.88
C VAL A 467 -4.51 -28.58 -31.33
N VAL A 468 -3.42 -28.18 -31.98
CA VAL A 468 -3.10 -28.61 -33.36
C VAL A 468 -2.99 -30.14 -33.45
N ILE A 469 -2.29 -30.77 -32.49
CA ILE A 469 -2.16 -32.23 -32.45
C ILE A 469 -3.51 -32.89 -32.16
N ALA A 470 -4.34 -32.31 -31.27
CA ALA A 470 -5.68 -32.81 -30.98
C ALA A 470 -6.60 -32.75 -32.20
N VAL A 471 -6.51 -31.69 -33.01
CA VAL A 471 -7.21 -31.56 -34.29
C VAL A 471 -6.74 -32.63 -35.28
N ALA A 472 -5.43 -32.84 -35.42
CA ALA A 472 -4.88 -33.88 -36.28
C ALA A 472 -5.39 -35.29 -35.87
N CYS A 473 -5.36 -35.61 -34.58
CA CYS A 473 -5.90 -36.86 -34.04
C CYS A 473 -7.41 -37.01 -34.34
N THR A 474 -8.18 -35.92 -34.22
CA THR A 474 -9.62 -35.91 -34.50
C THR A 474 -9.91 -36.15 -35.99
N VAL A 475 -9.14 -35.51 -36.89
CA VAL A 475 -9.27 -35.71 -38.35
C VAL A 475 -8.99 -37.16 -38.73
N LEU A 476 -7.95 -37.77 -38.15
CA LEU A 476 -7.61 -39.17 -38.37
C LEU A 476 -8.67 -40.12 -37.78
N ALA A 477 -9.21 -39.81 -36.60
CA ALA A 477 -10.30 -40.56 -35.98
C ALA A 477 -11.56 -40.58 -36.86
N VAL A 478 -11.90 -39.45 -37.49
CA VAL A 478 -13.03 -39.37 -38.43
C VAL A 478 -12.73 -40.13 -39.71
N ARG A 479 -11.53 -40.00 -40.27
CA ARG A 479 -11.10 -40.72 -41.48
C ARG A 479 -11.11 -42.24 -41.31
N SER A 480 -10.67 -42.73 -40.16
CA SER A 480 -10.70 -44.16 -39.81
C SER A 480 -12.08 -44.67 -39.41
N ARG A 481 -13.14 -43.84 -39.48
CA ARG A 481 -14.51 -44.18 -39.04
C ARG A 481 -14.55 -44.70 -37.60
N LEU A 482 -13.72 -44.11 -36.73
CA LEU A 482 -13.53 -44.50 -35.33
C LEU A 482 -13.02 -45.94 -35.14
N ALA A 483 -12.38 -46.53 -36.14
CA ALA A 483 -11.77 -47.86 -36.07
C ALA A 483 -10.29 -47.75 -35.69
N PHE A 484 -10.02 -47.35 -34.44
CA PHE A 484 -8.67 -47.16 -33.90
C PHE A 484 -8.64 -47.48 -32.40
N ALA A 485 -7.46 -47.59 -31.81
CA ALA A 485 -7.26 -47.88 -30.39
C ALA A 485 -7.56 -46.63 -29.53
N GLY A 486 -8.85 -46.37 -29.26
CA GLY A 486 -9.32 -45.21 -28.48
C GLY A 486 -8.67 -45.03 -27.10
N GLN A 487 -8.06 -46.08 -26.54
CA GLN A 487 -7.30 -46.03 -25.29
C GLN A 487 -6.10 -45.07 -25.35
N ASN A 488 -5.48 -44.93 -26.53
CA ASN A 488 -4.32 -44.05 -26.75
C ASN A 488 -4.67 -42.57 -26.51
N LEU A 489 -5.93 -42.16 -26.67
CA LEU A 489 -6.36 -40.79 -26.41
C LEU A 489 -6.38 -40.43 -24.92
N PHE A 490 -6.53 -41.39 -24.00
CA PHE A 490 -6.51 -41.11 -22.56
C PHE A 490 -5.11 -40.72 -22.04
N VAL A 491 -4.05 -41.13 -22.75
CA VAL A 491 -2.66 -40.77 -22.44
C VAL A 491 -2.15 -39.59 -23.26
N PHE A 492 -3.02 -38.93 -24.04
CA PHE A 492 -2.69 -37.81 -24.94
C PHE A 492 -1.76 -36.78 -24.32
N HIS A 493 -2.14 -36.17 -23.19
CA HIS A 493 -1.35 -35.11 -22.55
C HIS A 493 0.05 -35.57 -22.17
N ARG A 494 0.22 -36.85 -21.79
CA ARG A 494 1.52 -37.37 -21.37
C ARG A 494 2.42 -37.67 -22.56
N VAL A 495 1.87 -38.24 -23.63
CA VAL A 495 2.65 -38.62 -24.82
C VAL A 495 2.88 -37.41 -25.73
N ALA A 496 1.83 -36.68 -26.11
CA ALA A 496 1.93 -35.56 -27.03
C ALA A 496 2.78 -34.42 -26.46
N ALA A 497 2.64 -34.09 -25.17
CA ALA A 497 3.47 -33.03 -24.58
C ALA A 497 4.94 -33.42 -24.49
N SER A 498 5.24 -34.68 -24.13
CA SER A 498 6.60 -35.21 -24.10
C SER A 498 7.30 -35.02 -25.45
N THR A 499 6.62 -35.44 -26.52
CA THR A 499 7.12 -35.43 -27.89
C THR A 499 7.23 -34.02 -28.45
N TRP A 500 6.18 -33.20 -28.33
CA TRP A 500 6.02 -31.96 -29.09
C TRP A 500 6.36 -30.68 -28.32
N LEU A 501 6.28 -30.69 -26.99
CA LEU A 501 6.61 -29.53 -26.15
C LEU A 501 7.99 -29.66 -25.49
N GLY A 502 8.34 -30.88 -25.09
CA GLY A 502 9.53 -31.17 -24.31
C GLY A 502 9.40 -30.78 -22.83
N ARG A 503 10.34 -31.32 -22.04
CA ARG A 503 10.34 -31.20 -20.57
C ARG A 503 10.35 -29.76 -20.02
N PRO A 504 11.12 -28.81 -20.58
CA PRO A 504 11.18 -27.46 -20.03
C PRO A 504 9.83 -26.72 -20.07
N LEU A 505 9.10 -26.81 -21.18
CA LEU A 505 7.79 -26.16 -21.32
C LEU A 505 6.73 -26.85 -20.45
N MET A 506 6.77 -28.17 -20.32
CA MET A 506 5.91 -28.92 -19.39
C MET A 506 6.17 -28.50 -17.94
N PHE A 507 7.44 -28.40 -17.54
CA PHE A 507 7.83 -27.95 -16.20
C PHE A 507 7.35 -26.51 -15.95
N LEU A 508 7.60 -25.60 -16.89
CA LEU A 508 7.17 -24.20 -16.78
C LEU A 508 5.65 -24.09 -16.58
N ARG A 509 4.87 -24.86 -17.36
CA ARG A 509 3.41 -24.90 -17.25
C ARG A 509 2.94 -25.36 -15.87
N GLY A 510 3.51 -26.46 -15.35
CA GLY A 510 3.17 -26.93 -14.01
C GLY A 510 3.67 -26.01 -12.90
N ALA A 511 4.82 -25.36 -13.08
CA ALA A 511 5.40 -24.43 -12.12
C ALA A 511 4.52 -23.18 -11.96
N CYS A 512 4.02 -22.61 -13.06
CA CYS A 512 3.09 -21.48 -13.03
C CYS A 512 1.80 -21.85 -12.29
N ALA A 513 1.25 -23.05 -12.52
CA ALA A 513 0.07 -23.52 -11.79
C ALA A 513 0.33 -23.74 -10.29
N LEU A 514 1.48 -24.31 -9.91
CA LEU A 514 1.89 -24.45 -8.50
C LEU A 514 2.05 -23.11 -7.80
N LEU A 515 2.65 -22.14 -8.47
CA LEU A 515 2.79 -20.78 -7.96
C LEU A 515 1.42 -20.14 -7.75
N LEU A 516 0.47 -20.30 -8.68
CA LEU A 516 -0.91 -19.82 -8.50
C LEU A 516 -1.67 -20.53 -7.37
N LEU A 517 -1.44 -21.83 -7.14
CA LEU A 517 -1.97 -22.55 -5.96
C LEU A 517 -1.29 -22.14 -4.65
N SER A 518 -0.17 -21.41 -4.74
CA SER A 518 0.57 -20.88 -3.61
C SER A 518 0.31 -19.39 -3.37
N THR A 519 -0.59 -18.77 -4.14
CA THR A 519 -0.98 -17.35 -4.00
C THR A 519 -2.44 -17.19 -3.61
N ALA A 520 -2.70 -16.16 -2.81
CA ALA A 520 -4.04 -15.79 -2.36
C ALA A 520 -4.86 -15.11 -3.48
N PRO A 521 -6.12 -15.51 -3.74
CA PRO A 521 -7.03 -14.81 -4.65
C PRO A 521 -7.62 -13.57 -3.96
N VAL A 522 -6.88 -12.47 -3.94
CA VAL A 522 -7.36 -11.23 -3.30
C VAL A 522 -7.95 -10.29 -4.34
N THR A 523 -9.15 -9.80 -4.07
CA THR A 523 -9.81 -8.78 -4.90
C THR A 523 -10.21 -7.59 -4.07
N LEU A 524 -10.02 -6.39 -4.61
CA LEU A 524 -10.56 -5.17 -4.04
C LEU A 524 -12.07 -5.15 -4.30
N THR A 525 -12.84 -5.15 -3.23
CA THR A 525 -14.30 -5.08 -3.28
C THR A 525 -14.78 -3.76 -2.72
N GLN A 526 -15.80 -3.20 -3.36
CA GLN A 526 -16.46 -1.99 -2.89
C GLN A 526 -17.91 -2.31 -2.56
N THR A 527 -18.32 -2.01 -1.33
CA THR A 527 -19.70 -2.22 -0.86
C THR A 527 -20.15 -1.03 -0.03
N ASN A 528 -21.19 -0.32 -0.47
CA ASN A 528 -21.75 0.86 0.23
C ASN A 528 -20.68 1.92 0.55
N GLY A 529 -19.98 2.44 -0.47
CA GLY A 529 -18.97 3.50 -0.29
C GLY A 529 -17.63 3.06 0.32
N ILE A 530 -17.61 1.88 0.93
CA ILE A 530 -16.47 1.33 1.63
C ILE A 530 -15.71 0.38 0.71
N SER A 531 -14.39 0.52 0.68
CA SER A 531 -13.49 -0.40 -0.02
C SER A 531 -12.69 -1.22 0.97
N ALA A 532 -12.55 -2.51 0.68
CA ALA A 532 -11.74 -3.44 1.46
C ALA A 532 -11.22 -4.56 0.55
N LEU A 533 -10.12 -5.18 0.96
CA LEU A 533 -9.64 -6.39 0.29
C LEU A 533 -10.45 -7.58 0.78
N ALA A 534 -11.11 -8.27 -0.16
CA ALA A 534 -11.75 -9.52 0.11
C ALA A 534 -10.85 -10.67 -0.33
N SER A 535 -10.54 -11.57 0.60
CA SER A 535 -10.02 -12.90 0.28
C SER A 535 -11.20 -13.86 0.24
N SER A 536 -11.81 -14.00 -0.94
CA SER A 536 -12.76 -15.10 -1.17
C SER A 536 -11.94 -16.26 -1.74
N GLY A 537 -11.90 -17.39 -1.04
CA GLY A 537 -11.16 -18.57 -1.51
C GLY A 537 -11.45 -18.88 -2.98
N ARG A 538 -10.48 -19.48 -3.68
CA ARG A 538 -10.65 -19.77 -5.11
C ARG A 538 -11.90 -20.64 -5.29
N PRO A 539 -12.74 -20.35 -6.31
CA PRO A 539 -13.89 -21.20 -6.56
C PRO A 539 -13.42 -22.61 -6.90
N PHE A 540 -14.15 -23.62 -6.42
CA PHE A 540 -13.75 -25.03 -6.53
C PHE A 540 -13.34 -25.45 -7.96
N TYR A 541 -14.03 -24.96 -8.98
CA TYR A 541 -13.70 -25.26 -10.38
C TYR A 541 -12.33 -24.70 -10.80
N ALA A 542 -11.90 -23.56 -10.28
CA ALA A 542 -10.60 -22.97 -10.62
C ALA A 542 -9.48 -23.75 -9.93
N THR A 543 -9.71 -24.17 -8.69
CA THR A 543 -8.80 -25.02 -7.92
C THR A 543 -8.51 -26.34 -8.64
N ILE A 544 -9.54 -27.07 -9.09
CA ILE A 544 -9.33 -28.35 -9.76
C ILE A 544 -8.59 -28.22 -11.11
N VAL A 545 -8.78 -27.10 -11.81
CA VAL A 545 -8.05 -26.80 -13.05
C VAL A 545 -6.58 -26.51 -12.75
N LEU A 546 -6.29 -25.65 -11.78
CA LEU A 546 -4.92 -25.35 -11.37
C LEU A 546 -4.20 -26.58 -10.81
N ALA A 547 -4.89 -27.42 -10.03
CA ALA A 547 -4.36 -28.70 -9.55
C ALA A 547 -4.04 -29.65 -10.72
N GLY A 548 -4.88 -29.66 -11.76
CA GLY A 548 -4.68 -30.45 -12.98
C GLY A 548 -3.45 -30.00 -13.76
N GLU A 549 -3.24 -28.70 -13.85
CA GLU A 549 -2.08 -28.10 -14.53
C GLU A 549 -0.79 -28.25 -13.70
N ALA A 550 -0.86 -28.20 -12.38
CA ALA A 550 0.29 -28.45 -11.51
C ALA A 550 0.90 -29.87 -11.69
N ASN A 551 0.09 -30.83 -12.16
CA ASN A 551 0.55 -32.20 -12.44
C ASN A 551 1.51 -32.32 -13.64
N TRP A 552 1.70 -31.28 -14.46
CA TRP A 552 2.71 -31.32 -15.53
C TRP A 552 4.11 -31.60 -15.00
N ILE A 553 4.46 -31.11 -13.80
CA ILE A 553 5.74 -31.40 -13.15
C ILE A 553 5.83 -32.90 -12.80
N MET A 554 4.73 -33.50 -12.36
CA MET A 554 4.67 -34.94 -12.10
C MET A 554 4.96 -35.75 -13.36
N TYR A 555 4.46 -35.32 -14.52
CA TYR A 555 4.76 -35.97 -15.79
C TYR A 555 6.25 -35.90 -16.11
N VAL A 556 6.88 -34.74 -15.96
CA VAL A 556 8.33 -34.58 -16.16
C VAL A 556 9.14 -35.49 -15.23
N MET A 557 8.77 -35.56 -13.94
CA MET A 557 9.43 -36.47 -12.99
C MET A 557 9.29 -37.94 -13.39
N TYR A 558 8.11 -38.34 -13.86
CA TYR A 558 7.89 -39.71 -14.36
C TYR A 558 8.72 -40.00 -15.61
N GLU A 559 8.92 -39.05 -16.51
CA GLU A 559 9.80 -39.26 -17.66
C GLU A 559 11.26 -39.47 -17.25
N CYS A 560 11.72 -38.74 -16.23
CA CYS A 560 13.05 -38.96 -15.67
C CYS A 560 13.15 -40.34 -15.03
N GLN A 561 12.09 -40.82 -14.36
CA GLN A 561 12.05 -42.16 -13.77
C GLN A 561 12.08 -43.28 -14.82
N LEU A 562 11.46 -43.08 -15.99
CA LEU A 562 11.43 -44.07 -17.08
C LEU A 562 12.82 -44.49 -17.55
N VAL A 563 13.84 -43.65 -17.36
CA VAL A 563 15.25 -43.98 -17.64
C VAL A 563 15.73 -45.15 -16.78
N PHE A 564 15.30 -45.21 -15.52
CA PHE A 564 15.69 -46.25 -14.57
C PHE A 564 14.69 -47.42 -14.56
N HIS A 565 13.43 -47.16 -14.86
CA HIS A 565 12.32 -48.06 -14.62
C HIS A 565 11.22 -47.96 -15.71
N PRO A 566 11.24 -48.82 -16.75
CA PRO A 566 10.44 -48.64 -17.97
C PRO A 566 8.93 -48.98 -17.90
N ASP A 567 8.39 -49.36 -16.73
CA ASP A 567 6.96 -49.70 -16.61
C ASP A 567 6.18 -48.52 -16.01
N GLY A 568 5.36 -47.81 -16.79
CA GLY A 568 4.67 -46.62 -16.32
C GLY A 568 3.62 -46.91 -15.23
N SER A 569 3.65 -46.18 -14.11
CA SER A 569 2.55 -46.16 -13.13
C SER A 569 1.68 -44.90 -13.35
N MET A 570 0.37 -45.09 -13.50
CA MET A 570 -0.55 -44.01 -13.86
C MET A 570 -1.25 -43.33 -12.67
N GLY A 571 -1.37 -44.02 -11.53
CA GLY A 571 -2.29 -43.67 -10.45
C GLY A 571 -1.89 -42.48 -9.58
N ALA A 572 -0.60 -42.19 -9.40
CA ALA A 572 -0.20 -41.18 -8.41
C ALA A 572 -0.58 -39.75 -8.82
N ALA A 573 -0.71 -39.44 -10.12
CA ALA A 573 -1.12 -38.11 -10.58
C ALA A 573 -2.56 -37.77 -10.15
N ALA A 574 -3.47 -38.74 -10.15
CA ALA A 574 -4.84 -38.54 -9.67
C ALA A 574 -4.88 -38.30 -8.15
N VAL A 575 -4.03 -39.02 -7.40
CA VAL A 575 -3.91 -38.83 -5.94
C VAL A 575 -3.35 -37.45 -5.61
N VAL A 576 -2.27 -37.03 -6.27
CA VAL A 576 -1.67 -35.68 -6.10
C VAL A 576 -2.68 -34.59 -6.44
N TRP A 577 -3.44 -34.77 -7.54
CA TRP A 577 -4.52 -33.85 -7.92
C TRP A 577 -5.61 -33.72 -6.85
N CYS A 578 -6.07 -34.84 -6.28
CA CYS A 578 -7.03 -34.84 -5.18
C CYS A 578 -6.46 -34.13 -3.95
N ILE A 579 -5.21 -34.40 -3.59
CA ILE A 579 -4.55 -33.77 -2.43
C ILE A 579 -4.43 -32.26 -2.65
N TYR A 580 -4.00 -31.80 -3.83
CA TYR A 580 -3.90 -30.37 -4.14
C TYR A 580 -5.26 -29.68 -4.06
N SER A 581 -6.28 -30.29 -4.65
CA SER A 581 -7.63 -29.73 -4.64
C SER A 581 -8.19 -29.64 -3.22
N LEU A 582 -8.00 -30.68 -2.41
CA LEU A 582 -8.45 -30.70 -1.02
C LEU A 582 -7.67 -29.69 -0.16
N LEU A 583 -6.36 -29.61 -0.34
CA LEU A 583 -5.50 -28.72 0.41
C LEU A 583 -5.81 -27.24 0.12
N ASP A 584 -6.14 -26.89 -1.12
CA ASP A 584 -6.51 -25.51 -1.51
C ASP A 584 -7.88 -25.09 -0.95
N VAL A 585 -8.83 -26.03 -0.89
CA VAL A 585 -10.16 -25.77 -0.31
C VAL A 585 -10.13 -25.72 1.21
N LEU A 586 -9.42 -26.64 1.87
CA LEU A 586 -9.39 -26.73 3.34
C LEU A 586 -8.44 -25.73 4.00
N ALA A 587 -7.36 -25.35 3.30
CA ALA A 587 -6.35 -24.45 3.80
C ALA A 587 -5.93 -23.47 2.70
N PRO A 588 -6.80 -22.50 2.33
CA PRO A 588 -6.50 -21.49 1.32
C PRO A 588 -5.36 -20.57 1.79
N VAL A 589 -4.57 -20.07 0.84
CA VAL A 589 -3.53 -19.08 1.13
C VAL A 589 -4.18 -17.72 1.39
N THR A 590 -3.82 -17.09 2.50
CA THR A 590 -4.25 -15.74 2.87
C THR A 590 -3.15 -14.73 2.55
N ILE A 591 -3.55 -13.46 2.39
CA ILE A 591 -2.61 -12.34 2.26
C ILE A 591 -2.09 -11.96 3.64
N ALA A 592 -0.78 -11.71 3.73
CA ALA A 592 -0.15 -11.24 4.96
C ALA A 592 0.62 -9.96 4.67
N ALA A 593 0.50 -8.97 5.54
CA ALA A 593 1.37 -7.80 5.53
C ALA A 593 2.17 -7.74 6.83
N THR A 594 3.44 -7.35 6.73
CA THR A 594 4.27 -7.00 7.88
C THR A 594 4.48 -5.50 7.85
N LEU A 595 3.94 -4.78 8.83
CA LEU A 595 4.17 -3.34 8.97
C LEU A 595 5.43 -3.08 9.77
N GLU A 596 6.30 -2.26 9.20
CA GLU A 596 7.53 -1.76 9.80
C GLU A 596 7.52 -0.24 9.80
N ARG A 597 8.38 0.40 10.60
CA ARG A 597 8.47 1.87 10.71
C ARG A 597 9.91 2.32 10.60
N ASN A 598 10.57 1.88 9.53
CA ASN A 598 11.98 2.17 9.32
C ASN A 598 12.11 3.37 8.40
N CYS A 599 12.21 4.56 8.99
CA CYS A 599 12.46 5.80 8.27
C CYS A 599 13.89 6.28 8.53
N TYR A 600 14.58 6.74 7.48
CA TYR A 600 15.87 7.40 7.58
C TYR A 600 15.92 8.61 6.65
N SER A 601 16.79 9.56 6.97
CA SER A 601 17.01 10.73 6.14
C SER A 601 18.14 10.43 5.17
N THR A 602 17.98 10.79 3.90
CA THR A 602 19.06 10.70 2.90
C THR A 602 19.83 12.00 2.80
N GLU A 603 19.14 13.12 3.07
CA GLU A 603 19.66 14.49 3.07
C GLU A 603 19.05 15.15 4.30
N TYR A 604 19.78 15.16 5.43
CA TYR A 604 19.33 15.42 6.82
C TYR A 604 17.91 16.01 7.00
N PHE A 605 17.59 17.15 6.38
CA PHE A 605 16.28 17.81 6.48
C PHE A 605 15.48 17.95 5.15
N TYR A 606 16.01 17.55 3.99
CA TYR A 606 15.33 17.68 2.69
C TYR A 606 14.47 16.48 2.31
N THR A 607 14.97 15.25 2.54
CA THR A 607 14.31 14.03 2.05
C THR A 607 14.32 12.93 3.10
N LEU A 608 13.15 12.34 3.35
CA LEU A 608 12.97 11.16 4.19
C LEU A 608 12.60 9.94 3.34
N MET A 609 13.32 8.85 3.55
CA MET A 609 13.00 7.54 2.98
C MET A 609 12.42 6.64 4.07
N CYS A 610 11.19 6.18 3.86
CA CYS A 610 10.48 5.30 4.80
C CYS A 610 10.18 3.94 4.15
N THR A 611 10.56 2.88 4.85
CA THR A 611 10.12 1.51 4.57
C THR A 611 9.06 1.13 5.59
N ASN A 612 7.80 1.10 5.13
CA ASN A 612 6.63 0.95 5.98
C ASN A 612 6.15 -0.50 6.14
N GLY A 613 6.79 -1.45 5.44
CA GLY A 613 6.45 -2.86 5.53
C GLY A 613 6.59 -3.62 4.22
N SER A 614 6.16 -4.89 4.26
CA SER A 614 6.11 -5.78 3.10
C SER A 614 4.74 -6.45 3.00
N ILE A 615 4.24 -6.62 1.77
CA ILE A 615 3.00 -7.34 1.49
C ILE A 615 3.33 -8.63 0.76
N SER A 616 2.89 -9.75 1.34
CA SER A 616 3.08 -11.10 0.80
C SER A 616 1.72 -11.68 0.40
N ILE A 617 1.53 -11.87 -0.91
CA ILE A 617 0.33 -12.50 -1.49
C ILE A 617 0.53 -14.02 -1.64
N GLY A 618 1.79 -14.46 -1.72
CA GLY A 618 2.18 -15.86 -1.87
C GLY A 618 2.81 -16.44 -0.62
N SER A 619 2.74 -17.76 -0.49
CA SER A 619 3.38 -18.52 0.59
C SER A 619 4.45 -19.46 0.04
N SER A 620 5.71 -19.23 0.42
CA SER A 620 6.84 -20.13 0.12
C SER A 620 6.66 -21.49 0.81
N GLN A 621 6.15 -21.50 2.04
CA GLN A 621 5.83 -22.73 2.76
C GLN A 621 4.82 -23.58 1.98
N ARG A 622 3.76 -22.96 1.43
CA ARG A 622 2.77 -23.66 0.61
C ARG A 622 3.42 -24.27 -0.63
N LEU A 623 4.28 -23.51 -1.32
CA LEU A 623 4.99 -24.00 -2.50
C LEU A 623 5.85 -25.23 -2.17
N TYR A 624 6.61 -25.19 -1.06
CA TYR A 624 7.44 -26.34 -0.64
C TYR A 624 6.61 -27.56 -0.25
N VAL A 625 5.45 -27.37 0.39
CA VAL A 625 4.52 -28.48 0.68
C VAL A 625 4.02 -29.12 -0.62
N LEU A 626 3.60 -28.31 -1.60
CA LEU A 626 3.12 -28.83 -2.88
C LEU A 626 4.23 -29.59 -3.63
N LEU A 627 5.44 -29.04 -3.69
CA LEU A 627 6.61 -29.72 -4.26
C LEU A 627 6.96 -31.00 -3.50
N GLY A 628 6.88 -30.97 -2.17
CA GLY A 628 7.13 -32.11 -1.29
C GLY A 628 6.13 -33.26 -1.52
N ILE A 629 4.85 -32.96 -1.75
CA ILE A 629 3.82 -33.97 -2.11
C ILE A 629 4.19 -34.67 -3.43
N GLN A 630 4.65 -33.90 -4.41
CA GLN A 630 5.11 -34.43 -5.69
C GLN A 630 6.36 -35.31 -5.52
N GLY A 631 7.37 -34.86 -4.78
CA GLY A 631 8.56 -35.65 -4.47
C GLY A 631 8.26 -36.93 -3.67
N ALA A 632 7.39 -36.86 -2.67
CA ALA A 632 6.96 -38.01 -1.88
C ALA A 632 6.22 -39.04 -2.75
N SER A 633 5.36 -38.58 -3.66
CA SER A 633 4.66 -39.49 -4.59
C SER A 633 5.62 -40.23 -5.52
N LEU A 634 6.70 -39.56 -5.96
CA LEU A 634 7.77 -40.19 -6.73
C LEU A 634 8.53 -41.24 -5.90
N LEU A 635 8.90 -40.92 -4.66
CA LEU A 635 9.59 -41.86 -3.76
C LEU A 635 8.74 -43.10 -3.46
N ILE A 636 7.44 -42.92 -3.20
CA ILE A 636 6.50 -44.03 -2.99
C ILE A 636 6.42 -44.90 -4.25
N ALA A 637 6.35 -44.29 -5.44
CA ALA A 637 6.32 -45.03 -6.69
C ALA A 637 7.61 -45.86 -6.92
N ILE A 638 8.78 -45.30 -6.57
CA ILE A 638 10.07 -46.01 -6.63
C ILE A 638 10.11 -47.16 -5.60
N CYS A 639 9.74 -46.91 -4.35
CA CYS A 639 9.78 -47.91 -3.27
C CYS A 639 8.79 -49.06 -3.52
N TRP A 640 7.55 -48.74 -3.92
CA TRP A 640 6.54 -49.73 -4.24
C TRP A 640 7.00 -50.66 -5.37
N ARG A 641 7.72 -50.10 -6.35
CA ARG A 641 8.28 -50.85 -7.45
C ARG A 641 9.47 -51.70 -7.05
N HIS A 642 10.42 -51.16 -6.27
CA HIS A 642 11.53 -51.92 -5.72
C HIS A 642 11.05 -53.14 -4.92
N HIS A 643 9.90 -53.02 -4.25
CA HIS A 643 9.28 -54.13 -3.52
C HIS A 643 8.50 -55.12 -4.42
N ARG A 644 8.12 -54.73 -5.65
CA ARG A 644 7.33 -55.53 -6.60
C ARG A 644 8.15 -56.24 -7.69
N THR A 645 9.49 -56.17 -7.66
CA THR A 645 10.35 -56.85 -8.65
C THR A 645 10.28 -58.37 -8.52
N ARG A 646 9.27 -59.00 -9.14
CA ARG A 646 9.24 -60.36 -9.71
C ARG A 646 8.04 -60.55 -10.66
N VAL A 647 7.95 -59.81 -11.77
CA VAL A 647 7.27 -60.32 -12.98
C VAL A 647 7.98 -59.72 -14.20
N ASP A 648 8.78 -60.54 -14.88
CA ASP A 648 9.34 -60.24 -16.19
C ASP A 648 8.23 -60.28 -17.25
N CYS A 649 7.90 -59.12 -17.82
CA CYS A 649 7.39 -59.03 -19.18
C CYS A 649 8.21 -57.95 -19.88
N ARG A 650 9.36 -58.33 -20.45
CA ARG A 650 10.14 -57.44 -21.32
C ARG A 650 9.29 -57.08 -22.53
N ARG A 651 8.69 -55.89 -22.52
CA ARG A 651 8.10 -55.28 -23.72
C ARG A 651 9.24 -54.96 -24.71
N PRO A 652 9.08 -55.20 -26.01
CA PRO A 652 10.06 -54.77 -27.00
C PRO A 652 10.17 -53.25 -26.99
N ILE A 653 11.37 -52.73 -26.68
CA ILE A 653 11.65 -51.28 -26.66
C ILE A 653 12.03 -50.85 -28.07
N THR A 654 11.23 -49.96 -28.66
CA THR A 654 11.53 -49.39 -29.99
C THR A 654 12.36 -48.11 -29.81
N VAL A 655 13.52 -48.03 -30.46
CA VAL A 655 14.44 -46.86 -30.37
C VAL A 655 13.88 -45.62 -31.08
N LEU A 656 12.86 -45.79 -31.93
CA LEU A 656 12.21 -44.71 -32.68
C LEU A 656 11.24 -43.86 -31.85
N PHE A 657 10.80 -44.33 -30.68
CA PHE A 657 9.78 -43.64 -29.88
C PHE A 657 10.33 -43.06 -28.58
N SER A 658 9.71 -42.00 -28.09
CA SER A 658 9.99 -41.48 -26.75
C SER A 658 9.75 -42.56 -25.69
N GLY A 659 10.53 -42.54 -24.59
CA GLY A 659 10.39 -43.54 -23.52
C GLY A 659 8.97 -43.59 -22.94
N VAL A 660 8.27 -42.45 -22.93
CA VAL A 660 6.86 -42.33 -22.50
C VAL A 660 5.90 -43.01 -23.47
N ALA A 661 6.10 -42.83 -24.77
CA ALA A 661 5.31 -43.49 -25.81
C ALA A 661 5.43 -45.02 -25.72
N ASN A 662 6.64 -45.54 -25.56
CA ASN A 662 6.89 -46.98 -25.38
C ASN A 662 6.23 -47.55 -24.11
N ALA A 663 6.13 -46.75 -23.04
CA ALA A 663 5.55 -47.19 -21.78
C ALA A 663 4.01 -47.15 -21.76
N LEU A 664 3.40 -46.17 -22.44
CA LEU A 664 1.97 -45.84 -22.28
C LEU A 664 1.07 -46.16 -23.48
N LEU A 665 1.61 -46.27 -24.71
CA LEU A 665 0.80 -46.59 -25.89
C LEU A 665 0.47 -48.09 -25.96
N HIS A 666 -0.68 -48.42 -26.55
CA HIS A 666 -1.10 -49.80 -26.75
C HIS A 666 -0.36 -50.46 -27.94
N HIS A 667 -0.27 -51.80 -27.92
CA HIS A 667 0.61 -52.62 -28.77
C HIS A 667 0.40 -52.52 -30.30
N GLU A 668 -0.74 -51.98 -30.76
CA GLU A 668 -1.02 -51.71 -32.16
C GLU A 668 -0.93 -50.20 -32.39
N LEU A 669 0.16 -49.73 -33.01
CA LEU A 669 0.27 -48.33 -33.45
C LEU A 669 -0.68 -48.11 -34.62
N ASP A 670 -1.74 -47.35 -34.35
CA ASP A 670 -2.66 -46.79 -35.33
C ASP A 670 -2.18 -45.41 -35.82
N ASP A 671 -2.82 -44.86 -36.86
CA ASP A 671 -2.48 -43.54 -37.42
C ASP A 671 -2.43 -42.43 -36.36
N ILE A 672 -3.23 -42.56 -35.29
CA ILE A 672 -3.27 -41.64 -34.16
C ILE A 672 -2.04 -41.82 -33.26
N GLY A 673 -1.65 -43.06 -32.95
CA GLY A 673 -0.42 -43.38 -32.25
C GLY A 673 0.80 -42.73 -32.90
N TYR A 674 0.90 -42.79 -34.24
CA TYR A 674 2.00 -42.14 -34.98
C TYR A 674 2.05 -40.62 -34.78
N VAL A 675 0.90 -39.93 -34.85
CA VAL A 675 0.83 -38.48 -34.62
C VAL A 675 1.22 -38.10 -33.19
N LEU A 676 0.89 -38.93 -32.19
CA LEU A 676 1.27 -38.68 -30.80
C LEU A 676 2.79 -38.84 -30.58
N THR A 677 3.44 -39.71 -31.35
CA THR A 677 4.87 -40.01 -31.21
C THR A 677 5.80 -39.13 -32.02
N GLY A 678 5.28 -38.30 -32.93
CA GLY A 678 6.06 -37.36 -33.73
C GLY A 678 6.35 -37.91 -35.12
#